data_AF-A0A0L7R750-F1
#
_entry.id   AF-A0A0L7R750-F1
#
_cell.length_a   1.000
_cell.length_b   1.000
_cell.length_c   1.000
_cell.angle_alpha   90.00
_cell.angle_beta   90.00
_cell.angle_gamma   90.00
#
_symmetry.space_group_name_H-M   'P 1'
#
loop_
_entity.id
_entity.type
_entity.pdbx_description
1 polymer ?
#
loop_
_entity_poly.entity_id
_entity_poly.type
_entity_poly.pdbx_seq_one_letter_code
_entity_poly.pdbx_strand_id
1 'polypeptide(L)'
;RFTMLLLEPGEIFFEDYSVQMKMVDTSTADKQNWIDGRLKLCSKSLVFVSKDINQPLIKIQLKETIDIDQCESNSDTAKSNNILLVQCKQYVEMLEKNILAPYKFIHQTATFHFYFNYAKVNERLPQILQLLRAATLPTAEQNVMIMAIVLSRQSRVSFDTSWLENLYEQVVLETQANKVLPLVINPGRILLTTSRIYFQPYNNLDQYPVLKIQLKDIINIIKRRFLLRQTGLEIKWLKQPENKVEHLFISLKSQNDRDELYTSLLNQAAVSLERVPQDQMTLRWQNGSLSNYDYLLYINSLADRTFHDLTQYPVMPWVIQDYTSPKLDLNDPSIYRDLSKPIGALEKSRLERLKERYLEMSEPKFLYGSHYSAPGFVLFYLVRKFPQYMLCLQNGRFDHPDRMFNSVADVWKNVLVNMSDFKELIPEFYDTNNGGDFLVNSYGIDFGYRHDGTKIGDVQLPPWANGPTHFVQVLRNALENDFVSQNLHHWIDLIFGYKQRGIEAEKANNVFFHLCYEGAVDLDTIRDINERHGLEIQIMEFGQIPKQVFTLPHPKRTVSILDKLCTETILMSIKSETEDREDTIQKIFELHELIIFQSHKESVSSITVPDKEEIDEVISVGQDGMLKLYSIKNKKLTRIIDVLQGHEDAVSCLALSITRQIIISGSWDCTAKIWKCYTSGTKIKPAEYFIVQLDHDSKVTCINISRDETLLVSGTEDGEIFLWNMDTYNLQFTVKAHSCKINSMVFDQEGRSIISCAEDKVLNIIDVHTSTQTYRTSIEHEPLTLVWFDTFLLVGDNNGNINVWNHQGAVFISQIHCHDGPINALSVSKQNNVVLTGGKDRKIIVWDYKKM
;
A
#
# COMPACT_ATOMS: atom_id res chain seq x y z
N ARG A 1 -25.61 -21.79 6.67
CA ARG A 1 -24.92 -23.09 6.89
C ARG A 1 -24.23 -23.55 5.61
N PHE A 2 -24.96 -23.79 4.53
CA PHE A 2 -24.34 -24.13 3.24
C PHE A 2 -23.56 -22.96 2.64
N THR A 3 -22.35 -23.23 2.16
CA THR A 3 -21.50 -22.31 1.38
C THR A 3 -20.91 -23.09 0.20
N MET A 4 -20.48 -22.38 -0.86
CA MET A 4 -19.85 -23.03 -2.02
C MET A 4 -18.51 -23.71 -1.69
N LEU A 5 -17.89 -23.39 -0.55
CA LEU A 5 -16.66 -24.05 -0.07
C LEU A 5 -16.87 -25.51 0.38
N LEU A 6 -18.12 -25.94 0.56
CA LEU A 6 -18.46 -27.34 0.83
C LEU A 6 -18.54 -28.17 -0.45
N LEU A 7 -18.43 -27.52 -1.60
CA LEU A 7 -18.45 -28.15 -2.91
C LEU A 7 -17.04 -28.52 -3.35
N GLU A 8 -16.94 -29.47 -4.28
CA GLU A 8 -15.66 -29.82 -4.88
C GLU A 8 -15.16 -28.70 -5.80
N PRO A 9 -13.84 -28.55 -6.00
CA PRO A 9 -13.31 -27.61 -7.00
C PRO A 9 -13.99 -27.79 -8.37
N GLY A 10 -14.51 -26.69 -8.93
CA GLY A 10 -15.24 -26.67 -10.20
C GLY A 10 -16.69 -27.17 -10.13
N GLU A 11 -17.19 -27.55 -8.95
CA GLU A 11 -18.61 -27.88 -8.76
C GLU A 11 -19.47 -26.60 -8.70
N ILE A 12 -20.61 -26.60 -9.38
CA ILE A 12 -21.48 -25.43 -9.54
C ILE A 12 -22.78 -25.67 -8.78
N PHE A 13 -23.16 -24.71 -7.95
CA PHE A 13 -24.47 -24.67 -7.32
C PHE A 13 -25.51 -24.08 -8.29
N PHE A 14 -26.60 -24.82 -8.51
CA PHE A 14 -27.67 -24.43 -9.42
C PHE A 14 -28.82 -23.74 -8.70
N GLU A 15 -29.51 -24.46 -7.82
CA GLU A 15 -30.72 -23.97 -7.15
C GLU A 15 -31.04 -24.84 -5.94
N ASP A 16 -32.02 -24.42 -5.15
CA ASP A 16 -32.45 -25.15 -3.97
C ASP A 16 -33.96 -25.32 -3.86
N TYR A 17 -34.34 -26.41 -3.20
CA TYR A 17 -35.72 -26.82 -3.03
C TYR A 17 -36.04 -26.96 -1.56
N SER A 18 -37.20 -26.47 -1.13
CA SER A 18 -37.71 -26.79 0.21
C SER A 18 -38.24 -28.22 0.20
N VAL A 19 -37.64 -29.07 1.03
CA VAL A 19 -37.98 -30.49 1.09
C VAL A 19 -38.07 -30.98 2.53
N GLN A 20 -38.73 -32.11 2.72
CA GLN A 20 -38.58 -32.95 3.91
C GLN A 20 -37.76 -34.17 3.51
N MET A 21 -36.76 -34.54 4.31
CA MET A 21 -35.93 -35.72 4.08
C MET A 21 -36.28 -36.82 5.07
N LYS A 22 -36.31 -38.07 4.58
CA LYS A 22 -36.32 -39.27 5.42
C LYS A 22 -35.27 -40.25 4.91
N MET A 23 -34.36 -40.70 5.78
CA MET A 23 -33.45 -41.80 5.47
C MET A 23 -34.15 -43.12 5.82
N VAL A 24 -33.97 -44.15 4.98
CA VAL A 24 -34.51 -45.49 5.20
C VAL A 24 -33.33 -46.45 5.29
N ASP A 25 -33.02 -46.85 6.52
CA ASP A 25 -32.00 -47.86 6.79
C ASP A 25 -32.58 -49.26 6.59
N THR A 26 -31.81 -50.13 5.93
CA THR A 26 -32.19 -51.53 5.69
C THR A 26 -32.11 -52.40 6.96
N SER A 27 -31.58 -51.88 8.08
CA SER A 27 -31.24 -52.65 9.28
C SER A 27 -32.09 -52.36 10.53
N THR A 28 -32.84 -51.26 10.60
CA THR A 28 -33.71 -50.95 11.75
C THR A 28 -35.09 -50.50 11.30
N ALA A 29 -36.12 -51.24 11.71
CA ALA A 29 -37.53 -50.92 11.50
C ALA A 29 -38.02 -49.79 12.43
N ASP A 30 -37.16 -48.81 12.74
CA ASP A 30 -37.53 -47.66 13.55
C ASP A 30 -37.98 -46.52 12.64
N LYS A 31 -39.15 -45.98 12.97
CA LYS A 31 -39.81 -44.87 12.28
C LYS A 31 -38.93 -43.60 12.38
N GLN A 32 -37.96 -43.44 11.48
CA GLN A 32 -37.29 -42.15 11.33
C GLN A 32 -38.32 -41.11 10.86
N ASN A 33 -38.41 -40.03 11.62
CA ASN A 33 -39.28 -38.89 11.34
C ASN A 33 -38.77 -38.11 10.13
N TRP A 34 -39.69 -37.47 9.40
CA TRP A 34 -39.32 -36.54 8.33
C TRP A 34 -38.60 -35.32 8.93
N ILE A 35 -37.48 -34.96 8.31
CA ILE A 35 -36.63 -33.85 8.71
C ILE A 35 -36.82 -32.71 7.71
N ASP A 36 -37.30 -31.57 8.19
CA ASP A 36 -37.44 -30.37 7.36
C ASP A 36 -36.08 -29.79 6.98
N GLY A 37 -35.92 -29.41 5.71
CA GLY A 37 -34.70 -28.77 5.26
C GLY A 37 -34.78 -28.20 3.84
N ARG A 38 -33.60 -27.93 3.28
CA ARG A 38 -33.45 -27.54 1.88
C ARG A 38 -32.49 -28.48 1.17
N LEU A 39 -32.90 -28.97 0.01
CA LEU A 39 -32.08 -29.75 -0.90
C LEU A 39 -31.42 -28.82 -1.89
N LYS A 40 -30.08 -28.79 -1.90
CA LYS A 40 -29.26 -28.03 -2.84
C LYS A 40 -28.91 -28.93 -4.01
N LEU A 41 -29.24 -28.50 -5.22
CA LEU A 41 -28.84 -29.16 -6.45
C LEU A 41 -27.51 -28.55 -6.94
N CYS A 42 -26.47 -29.37 -7.01
CA CYS A 42 -25.16 -28.99 -7.52
C CYS A 42 -24.81 -29.84 -8.75
N SER A 43 -23.78 -29.44 -9.50
CA SER A 43 -23.41 -30.12 -10.75
C SER A 43 -22.83 -31.53 -10.54
N LYS A 44 -22.29 -31.82 -9.35
CA LYS A 44 -21.68 -33.12 -9.01
C LYS A 44 -22.31 -33.78 -7.78
N SER A 45 -23.13 -33.07 -7.02
CA SER A 45 -23.72 -33.58 -5.78
C SER A 45 -25.11 -33.02 -5.48
N LEU A 46 -25.82 -33.71 -4.58
CA LEU A 46 -27.00 -33.22 -3.89
C LEU A 46 -26.63 -32.95 -2.43
N VAL A 47 -26.90 -31.75 -1.91
CA VAL A 47 -26.59 -31.40 -0.52
C VAL A 47 -27.87 -31.08 0.24
N PHE A 48 -28.25 -31.92 1.19
CA PHE A 48 -29.35 -31.66 2.10
C PHE A 48 -28.88 -30.86 3.32
N VAL A 49 -29.58 -29.75 3.57
CA VAL A 49 -29.34 -28.86 4.71
C VAL A 49 -30.55 -28.92 5.62
N SER A 50 -30.41 -29.58 6.76
CA SER A 50 -31.46 -29.62 7.79
C SER A 50 -31.73 -28.22 8.35
N LYS A 51 -33.00 -27.96 8.68
CA LYS A 51 -33.42 -26.77 9.43
C LYS A 51 -32.91 -26.79 10.87
N ASP A 52 -32.74 -27.98 11.44
CA ASP A 52 -32.09 -28.15 12.75
C ASP A 52 -30.56 -27.99 12.60
N ILE A 53 -30.01 -27.03 13.35
CA ILE A 53 -28.59 -26.69 13.35
C ILE A 53 -27.73 -27.82 13.92
N ASN A 54 -28.31 -28.64 14.81
CA ASN A 54 -27.60 -29.75 15.44
C ASN A 54 -27.33 -30.91 14.46
N GLN A 55 -28.21 -31.10 13.48
CA GLN A 55 -28.10 -32.16 12.47
C GLN A 55 -27.00 -31.83 11.45
N PRO A 56 -26.25 -32.83 10.96
CA PRO A 56 -25.24 -32.63 9.93
C PRO A 56 -25.87 -32.25 8.58
N LEU A 57 -25.07 -31.62 7.72
CA LEU A 57 -25.38 -31.51 6.30
C LEU A 57 -25.02 -32.85 5.64
N ILE A 58 -25.89 -33.33 4.76
CA ILE A 58 -25.69 -34.60 4.05
C ILE A 58 -25.37 -34.27 2.59
N LYS A 59 -24.17 -34.62 2.13
CA LYS A 59 -23.75 -34.50 0.72
C LYS A 59 -23.74 -35.89 0.08
N ILE A 60 -24.51 -36.03 -0.99
CA ILE A 60 -24.62 -37.23 -1.81
C ILE A 60 -23.94 -36.93 -3.15
N GLN A 61 -22.81 -37.57 -3.43
CA GLN A 61 -22.13 -37.41 -4.73
C GLN A 61 -22.90 -38.17 -5.81
N LEU A 62 -23.13 -37.53 -6.95
CA LEU A 62 -23.87 -38.13 -8.07
C LEU A 62 -23.12 -39.34 -8.64
N LYS A 63 -21.78 -39.32 -8.62
CA LYS A 63 -20.94 -40.46 -9.04
C LYS A 63 -21.14 -41.71 -8.19
N GLU A 64 -21.53 -41.53 -6.93
CA GLU A 64 -21.75 -42.60 -5.95
C GLU A 64 -23.22 -43.00 -5.81
N THR A 65 -24.08 -42.38 -6.62
CA THR A 65 -25.51 -42.65 -6.66
C THR A 65 -25.77 -43.88 -7.52
N ILE A 66 -26.56 -44.81 -7.00
CA ILE A 66 -26.96 -46.06 -7.65
C ILE A 66 -28.17 -45.79 -8.54
N ASP A 67 -29.18 -45.12 -7.98
CA ASP A 67 -30.44 -44.85 -8.65
C ASP A 67 -31.09 -43.57 -8.12
N ILE A 68 -31.79 -42.87 -9.01
CA ILE A 68 -32.62 -41.71 -8.68
C ILE A 68 -33.94 -41.87 -9.43
N ASP A 69 -35.02 -42.02 -8.69
CA ASP A 69 -36.34 -42.17 -9.29
C ASP A 69 -37.43 -41.46 -8.48
N GLN A 70 -38.60 -41.33 -9.07
CA GLN A 70 -39.80 -40.87 -8.41
C GLN A 70 -40.53 -42.04 -7.75
N CYS A 71 -40.97 -41.89 -6.50
CA CYS A 71 -41.73 -42.93 -5.83
C CYS A 71 -43.14 -43.03 -6.42
N GLU A 72 -43.40 -44.05 -7.25
CA GLU A 72 -44.73 -44.39 -7.73
C GLU A 72 -45.38 -45.39 -6.75
N SER A 73 -46.36 -44.93 -5.96
CA SER A 73 -47.20 -45.86 -5.18
C SER A 73 -48.58 -45.99 -5.84
N ASN A 74 -49.00 -47.23 -6.11
CA ASN A 74 -50.34 -47.60 -6.62
C ASN A 74 -51.50 -47.32 -5.62
N SER A 75 -51.29 -46.49 -4.60
CA SER A 75 -52.30 -46.08 -3.62
C SER A 75 -52.49 -44.56 -3.68
N ASP A 76 -53.70 -44.13 -4.04
CA ASP A 76 -54.19 -42.75 -4.22
C ASP A 76 -53.95 -41.80 -3.02
N THR A 77 -52.70 -41.48 -2.73
CA THR A 77 -52.34 -40.39 -1.81
C THR A 77 -51.42 -39.43 -2.54
N ALA A 78 -51.90 -38.21 -2.83
CA ALA A 78 -51.16 -37.18 -3.57
C ALA A 78 -49.77 -36.82 -2.99
N LYS A 79 -49.44 -37.29 -1.78
CA LYS A 79 -48.12 -37.14 -1.14
C LYS A 79 -47.05 -38.09 -1.68
N SER A 80 -47.40 -39.31 -2.15
CA SER A 80 -46.42 -40.28 -2.64
C SER A 80 -45.75 -39.81 -3.93
N ASN A 81 -46.54 -39.21 -4.83
CA ASN A 81 -46.08 -38.80 -6.16
C ASN A 81 -45.11 -37.61 -6.13
N ASN A 82 -44.85 -36.97 -4.99
CA ASN A 82 -43.89 -35.84 -4.91
C ASN A 82 -42.65 -36.17 -4.08
N ILE A 83 -42.29 -37.45 -4.03
CA ILE A 83 -41.12 -37.96 -3.32
C ILE A 83 -40.05 -38.38 -4.35
N LEU A 84 -38.87 -37.79 -4.24
CA LEU A 84 -37.67 -38.20 -4.95
C LEU A 84 -36.93 -39.25 -4.11
N LEU A 85 -36.71 -40.42 -4.68
CA LEU A 85 -35.87 -41.48 -4.10
C LEU A 85 -34.46 -41.33 -4.63
N VAL A 86 -33.48 -41.31 -3.73
CA VAL A 86 -32.05 -41.26 -4.06
C VAL A 86 -31.36 -42.38 -3.30
N GLN A 87 -30.86 -43.38 -4.02
CA GLN A 87 -30.11 -44.48 -3.45
C GLN A 87 -28.63 -44.30 -3.76
N CYS A 88 -27.76 -44.33 -2.76
CA CYS A 88 -26.32 -44.13 -2.94
C CYS A 88 -25.49 -45.17 -2.17
N LYS A 89 -24.27 -45.43 -2.64
CA LYS A 89 -23.30 -46.34 -2.00
C LYS A 89 -22.62 -45.73 -0.78
N GLN A 90 -22.48 -44.41 -0.79
CA GLN A 90 -21.82 -43.64 0.26
C GLN A 90 -22.37 -42.21 0.27
N TYR A 91 -22.27 -41.56 1.42
CA TYR A 91 -22.63 -40.16 1.61
C TYR A 91 -21.67 -39.50 2.61
N VAL A 92 -21.66 -38.17 2.62
CA VAL A 92 -20.74 -37.38 3.44
C VAL A 92 -21.53 -36.51 4.41
N GLU A 93 -21.16 -36.55 5.68
CA GLU A 93 -21.70 -35.66 6.71
C GLU A 93 -20.73 -34.52 7.00
N MET A 94 -21.27 -33.30 7.09
CA MET A 94 -20.50 -32.07 7.29
C MET A 94 -21.15 -31.16 8.33
N LEU A 95 -20.35 -30.34 9.02
CA LEU A 95 -20.81 -29.27 9.93
C LEU A 95 -21.84 -29.73 10.98
N GLU A 96 -21.65 -30.92 11.57
CA GLU A 96 -22.48 -31.39 12.67
C GLU A 96 -22.42 -30.38 13.83
N LYS A 97 -23.58 -30.02 14.41
CA LYS A 97 -23.71 -28.95 15.42
C LYS A 97 -23.15 -27.59 14.98
N ASN A 98 -23.01 -27.38 13.67
CA ASN A 98 -22.38 -26.20 13.06
C ASN A 98 -20.92 -26.00 13.48
N ILE A 99 -20.23 -27.08 13.85
CA ILE A 99 -18.80 -27.09 14.19
C ILE A 99 -18.00 -27.37 12.92
N LEU A 100 -16.95 -26.58 12.68
CA LEU A 100 -16.04 -26.81 11.57
C LEU A 100 -15.05 -27.91 11.91
N ALA A 101 -15.13 -29.03 11.20
CA ALA A 101 -14.31 -30.22 11.40
C ALA A 101 -14.14 -30.97 10.07
N PRO A 102 -13.20 -31.93 9.99
CA PRO A 102 -13.09 -32.83 8.84
C PRO A 102 -14.42 -33.52 8.53
N TYR A 103 -14.69 -33.73 7.24
CA TYR A 103 -15.93 -34.35 6.78
C TYR A 103 -15.93 -35.84 7.13
N LYS A 104 -17.10 -36.36 7.53
CA LYS A 104 -17.29 -37.77 7.86
C LYS A 104 -17.78 -38.51 6.62
N PHE A 105 -16.95 -39.40 6.08
CA PHE A 105 -17.27 -40.21 4.91
C PHE A 105 -17.91 -41.54 5.34
N ILE A 106 -19.20 -41.71 5.05
CA ILE A 106 -19.97 -42.90 5.44
C ILE A 106 -20.09 -43.83 4.23
N HIS A 107 -19.39 -44.96 4.32
CA HIS A 107 -19.29 -45.96 3.25
C HIS A 107 -20.36 -47.04 3.44
N GLN A 108 -21.63 -46.63 3.42
CA GLN A 108 -22.78 -47.52 3.59
C GLN A 108 -23.87 -47.17 2.59
N THR A 109 -24.50 -48.21 2.02
CA THR A 109 -25.64 -48.01 1.12
C THR A 109 -26.81 -47.43 1.89
N ALA A 110 -27.29 -46.27 1.46
CA ALA A 110 -28.40 -45.55 2.09
C ALA A 110 -29.43 -45.14 1.03
N THR A 111 -30.70 -45.12 1.44
CA THR A 111 -31.81 -44.64 0.60
C THR A 111 -32.43 -43.41 1.24
N PHE A 112 -32.40 -42.29 0.52
CA PHE A 112 -32.97 -41.02 0.94
C PHE A 112 -34.26 -40.73 0.17
N HIS A 113 -35.31 -40.39 0.92
CA HIS A 113 -36.57 -39.91 0.36
C HIS A 113 -36.66 -38.41 0.60
N PHE A 114 -36.84 -37.63 -0.47
CA PHE A 114 -37.04 -36.18 -0.40
C PHE A 114 -38.45 -35.83 -0.88
N TYR A 115 -39.31 -35.40 0.04
CA TYR A 115 -40.63 -34.87 -0.28
C TYR A 115 -40.52 -33.38 -0.61
N PHE A 116 -40.93 -32.96 -1.81
CA PHE A 116 -40.86 -31.57 -2.23
C PHE A 116 -42.10 -30.79 -1.76
N ASN A 117 -41.90 -29.67 -1.08
CA ASN A 117 -43.01 -28.90 -0.48
C ASN A 117 -43.76 -28.03 -1.50
N TYR A 118 -43.03 -27.38 -2.41
CA TYR A 118 -43.58 -26.37 -3.34
C TYR A 118 -43.33 -26.66 -4.82
N ALA A 119 -42.38 -27.55 -5.14
CA ALA A 119 -42.04 -27.90 -6.51
C ALA A 119 -42.46 -29.35 -6.81
N LYS A 120 -42.69 -29.66 -8.10
CA LYS A 120 -43.05 -31.02 -8.55
C LYS A 120 -41.80 -31.79 -8.96
N VAL A 121 -41.64 -33.01 -8.43
CA VAL A 121 -40.50 -33.88 -8.75
C VAL A 121 -40.39 -34.13 -10.26
N ASN A 122 -41.50 -34.40 -10.95
CA ASN A 122 -41.51 -34.71 -12.40
C ASN A 122 -40.88 -33.59 -13.26
N GLU A 123 -40.97 -32.33 -12.84
CA GLU A 123 -40.38 -31.20 -13.58
C GLU A 123 -38.87 -31.09 -13.37
N ARG A 124 -38.36 -31.57 -12.23
CA ARG A 124 -36.96 -31.41 -11.81
C ARG A 124 -36.13 -32.68 -12.01
N LEU A 125 -36.78 -33.83 -11.99
CA LEU A 125 -36.15 -35.14 -12.20
C LEU A 125 -35.34 -35.20 -13.52
N PRO A 126 -35.82 -34.69 -14.68
CA PRO A 126 -35.02 -34.73 -15.91
C PRO A 126 -33.67 -34.01 -15.80
N GLN A 127 -33.64 -32.88 -15.08
CA GLN A 127 -32.42 -32.11 -14.83
C GLN A 127 -31.46 -32.86 -13.90
N ILE A 128 -31.99 -33.48 -12.84
CA ILE A 128 -31.19 -34.29 -11.91
C ILE A 128 -30.62 -35.52 -12.63
N LEU A 129 -31.41 -36.21 -13.45
CA LEU A 129 -30.97 -37.35 -14.26
C LEU A 129 -29.95 -36.95 -15.33
N GLN A 130 -30.08 -35.75 -15.91
CA GLN A 130 -29.08 -35.22 -16.84
C GLN A 130 -27.72 -35.01 -16.15
N LEU A 131 -27.72 -34.48 -14.91
CA LEU A 131 -26.49 -34.32 -14.12
C LEU A 131 -25.94 -35.67 -13.64
N LEU A 132 -26.81 -36.61 -13.26
CA LEU A 132 -26.42 -37.99 -12.94
C LEU A 132 -25.72 -38.66 -14.14
N ARG A 133 -26.28 -38.51 -15.35
CA ARG A 133 -25.63 -38.98 -16.58
C ARG A 133 -24.26 -38.33 -16.78
N ALA A 134 -24.15 -37.02 -16.57
CA ALA A 134 -22.86 -36.33 -16.65
C ALA A 134 -21.83 -36.91 -15.67
N ALA A 135 -22.25 -37.32 -14.47
CA ALA A 135 -21.39 -37.93 -13.46
C ALA A 135 -20.85 -39.33 -13.83
N THR A 136 -21.41 -39.99 -14.84
CA THR A 136 -20.91 -41.28 -15.37
C THR A 136 -19.81 -41.12 -16.43
N LEU A 137 -19.63 -39.91 -16.96
CA LEU A 137 -18.64 -39.62 -18.01
C LEU A 137 -17.23 -39.37 -17.43
N PRO A 138 -16.17 -39.49 -18.24
CA PRO A 138 -14.83 -39.01 -17.88
C PRO A 138 -14.83 -37.51 -17.54
N THR A 139 -13.92 -37.06 -16.68
CA THR A 139 -13.91 -35.70 -16.11
C THR A 139 -13.98 -34.58 -17.16
N ALA A 140 -13.24 -34.68 -18.26
CA ALA A 140 -13.25 -33.66 -19.31
C ALA A 140 -14.60 -33.57 -20.02
N GLU A 141 -15.19 -34.71 -20.40
CA GLU A 141 -16.52 -34.77 -21.03
C GLU A 141 -17.63 -34.35 -20.07
N GLN A 142 -17.53 -34.76 -18.80
CA GLN A 142 -18.39 -34.31 -17.71
C GLN A 142 -18.38 -32.79 -17.61
N ASN A 143 -17.20 -32.17 -17.60
CA ASN A 143 -17.06 -30.72 -17.52
C ASN A 143 -17.70 -30.02 -18.73
N VAL A 144 -17.50 -30.53 -19.95
CA VAL A 144 -18.13 -29.97 -21.16
C VAL A 144 -19.66 -30.06 -21.10
N MET A 145 -20.20 -31.22 -20.68
CA MET A 145 -21.64 -31.40 -20.55
C MET A 145 -22.23 -30.45 -19.49
N ILE A 146 -21.58 -30.32 -18.33
CA ILE A 146 -21.98 -29.37 -17.28
C ILE A 146 -21.91 -27.93 -17.81
N MET A 147 -20.83 -27.56 -18.51
CA MET A 147 -20.68 -26.23 -19.11
C MET A 147 -21.79 -25.92 -20.13
N ALA A 148 -22.20 -26.88 -20.95
CA ALA A 148 -23.31 -26.71 -21.88
C ALA A 148 -24.65 -26.47 -21.16
N ILE A 149 -24.92 -27.22 -20.08
CA ILE A 149 -26.11 -27.03 -19.22
C ILE A 149 -26.11 -25.64 -18.60
N VAL A 150 -24.97 -25.24 -18.03
CA VAL A 150 -24.77 -23.94 -17.39
C VAL A 150 -24.97 -22.81 -18.40
N LEU A 151 -24.32 -22.87 -19.56
CA LEU A 151 -24.41 -21.85 -20.60
C LEU A 151 -25.83 -21.71 -21.15
N SER A 152 -26.52 -22.84 -21.36
CA SER A 152 -27.93 -22.87 -21.76
C SER A 152 -28.83 -22.18 -20.73
N ARG A 153 -28.57 -22.37 -19.43
CA ARG A 153 -29.32 -21.72 -18.35
C ARG A 153 -29.01 -20.23 -18.26
N GLN A 154 -27.74 -19.86 -18.31
CA GLN A 154 -27.28 -18.47 -18.17
C GLN A 154 -27.70 -17.57 -19.33
N SER A 155 -27.80 -18.11 -20.55
CA SER A 155 -28.26 -17.36 -21.72
C SER A 155 -29.74 -16.96 -21.64
N ARG A 156 -30.56 -17.69 -20.88
CA ARG A 156 -32.00 -17.42 -20.68
C ARG A 156 -32.29 -16.38 -19.61
N VAL A 157 -31.33 -16.09 -18.73
CA VAL A 157 -31.50 -15.14 -17.62
C VAL A 157 -30.95 -13.80 -18.05
N SER A 158 -31.76 -12.74 -18.04
CA SER A 158 -31.32 -11.34 -18.13
C SER A 158 -31.21 -10.72 -16.74
N PHE A 159 -30.54 -9.58 -16.61
CA PHE A 159 -30.58 -8.81 -15.37
C PHE A 159 -32.04 -8.44 -15.00
N ASP A 160 -32.38 -8.60 -13.72
CA ASP A 160 -33.71 -8.26 -13.22
C ASP A 160 -33.77 -6.77 -12.89
N THR A 161 -34.44 -6.02 -13.76
CA THR A 161 -34.55 -4.55 -13.70
C THR A 161 -35.26 -4.03 -12.45
N SER A 162 -35.97 -4.89 -11.70
CA SER A 162 -36.58 -4.50 -10.43
C SER A 162 -35.56 -4.16 -9.34
N TRP A 163 -34.29 -4.55 -9.50
CA TRP A 163 -33.22 -4.27 -8.54
C TRP A 163 -32.59 -2.88 -8.69
N LEU A 164 -32.91 -2.15 -9.76
CA LEU A 164 -32.44 -0.78 -9.99
C LEU A 164 -32.92 0.14 -8.86
N GLU A 165 -32.00 0.89 -8.26
CA GLU A 165 -32.34 1.78 -7.14
C GLU A 165 -32.94 3.11 -7.58
N ASN A 166 -32.59 3.58 -8.76
CA ASN A 166 -33.05 4.86 -9.27
C ASN A 166 -33.69 4.69 -10.65
N LEU A 167 -34.90 5.21 -10.82
CA LEU A 167 -35.66 5.17 -12.07
C LEU A 167 -34.99 5.97 -13.20
N TYR A 168 -34.12 6.92 -12.86
CA TYR A 168 -33.37 7.73 -13.82
C TYR A 168 -32.02 7.10 -14.22
N GLU A 169 -31.66 5.95 -13.67
CA GLU A 169 -30.48 5.21 -14.11
C GLU A 169 -30.67 4.70 -15.54
N GLN A 170 -29.72 5.03 -16.41
CA GLN A 170 -29.67 4.47 -17.76
C GLN A 170 -28.67 3.32 -17.79
N VAL A 171 -29.07 2.21 -18.40
CA VAL A 171 -28.19 1.06 -18.63
C VAL A 171 -27.16 1.43 -19.68
N VAL A 172 -25.89 1.25 -19.35
CA VAL A 172 -24.74 1.50 -20.23
C VAL A 172 -24.26 0.20 -20.85
N LEU A 173 -24.09 -0.85 -20.02
CA LEU A 173 -23.55 -2.13 -20.45
C LEU A 173 -24.15 -3.26 -19.59
N GLU A 174 -24.48 -4.38 -20.22
CA GLU A 174 -24.80 -5.64 -19.55
C GLU A 174 -23.87 -6.74 -20.07
N THR A 175 -23.17 -7.44 -19.17
CA THR A 175 -22.27 -8.53 -19.57
C THR A 175 -22.24 -9.65 -18.54
N GLN A 176 -21.80 -10.83 -18.96
CA GLN A 176 -21.64 -12.00 -18.08
C GLN A 176 -20.26 -11.96 -17.42
N ALA A 177 -20.21 -12.26 -16.13
CA ALA A 177 -18.96 -12.33 -15.39
C ALA A 177 -19.05 -13.33 -14.25
N ASN A 178 -17.90 -13.85 -13.83
CA ASN A 178 -17.81 -14.67 -12.63
C ASN A 178 -17.16 -13.87 -11.51
N LYS A 179 -17.81 -13.77 -10.35
CA LYS A 179 -17.20 -13.25 -9.14
C LYS A 179 -16.21 -14.29 -8.61
N VAL A 180 -14.95 -13.90 -8.50
CA VAL A 180 -13.85 -14.74 -8.04
C VAL A 180 -13.65 -14.51 -6.55
N LEU A 181 -13.65 -15.60 -5.81
CA LEU A 181 -13.34 -15.68 -4.38
C LEU A 181 -12.27 -16.76 -4.17
N PRO A 182 -11.58 -16.79 -3.01
CA PRO A 182 -10.63 -17.86 -2.72
C PRO A 182 -11.26 -19.24 -2.91
N LEU A 183 -10.73 -20.03 -3.85
CA LEU A 183 -11.20 -21.36 -4.28
C LEU A 183 -12.61 -21.45 -4.88
N VAL A 184 -13.34 -20.33 -5.00
CA VAL A 184 -14.75 -20.33 -5.40
C VAL A 184 -14.99 -19.36 -6.52
N ILE A 185 -15.76 -19.81 -7.52
CA ILE A 185 -16.19 -18.98 -8.65
C ILE A 185 -17.71 -18.94 -8.63
N ASN A 186 -18.27 -17.74 -8.46
CA ASN A 186 -19.71 -17.53 -8.48
C ASN A 186 -20.14 -16.85 -9.79
N PRO A 187 -20.80 -17.56 -10.73
CA PRO A 187 -21.19 -16.97 -12.00
C PRO A 187 -22.39 -16.01 -11.83
N GLY A 188 -22.38 -14.91 -12.58
CA GLY A 188 -23.44 -13.91 -12.55
C GLY A 188 -23.45 -12.99 -13.77
N ARG A 189 -24.21 -11.90 -13.64
CA ARG A 189 -24.28 -10.79 -14.59
C ARG A 189 -23.87 -9.50 -13.94
N ILE A 190 -23.21 -8.67 -14.74
CA ILE A 190 -22.89 -7.30 -14.41
C ILE A 190 -23.79 -6.38 -15.21
N LEU A 191 -24.40 -5.43 -14.51
CA LEU A 191 -25.08 -4.30 -15.12
C LEU A 191 -24.39 -3.01 -14.72
N LEU A 192 -23.83 -2.30 -15.69
CA LEU A 192 -23.31 -0.95 -15.51
C LEU A 192 -24.40 0.04 -15.90
N THR A 193 -24.68 0.99 -15.01
CA THR A 193 -25.56 2.13 -15.26
C THR A 193 -24.77 3.44 -15.19
N THR A 194 -25.42 4.55 -15.45
CA THR A 194 -24.83 5.90 -15.31
C THR A 194 -24.46 6.28 -13.87
N SER A 195 -24.92 5.55 -12.84
CA SER A 195 -24.64 5.90 -11.44
C SER A 195 -24.15 4.75 -10.54
N ARG A 196 -24.42 3.49 -10.93
CA ARG A 196 -24.10 2.28 -10.16
C ARG A 196 -23.60 1.15 -11.05
N ILE A 197 -22.79 0.26 -10.48
CA ILE A 197 -22.51 -1.07 -11.02
C ILE A 197 -23.18 -2.13 -10.13
N TYR A 198 -23.87 -3.07 -10.77
CA TYR A 198 -24.58 -4.16 -10.12
C TYR A 198 -23.92 -5.49 -10.49
N PHE A 199 -23.88 -6.42 -9.53
CA PHE A 199 -23.55 -7.82 -9.78
C PHE A 199 -24.68 -8.72 -9.27
N GLN A 200 -25.33 -9.44 -10.17
CA GLN A 200 -26.40 -10.39 -9.89
C GLN A 200 -25.88 -11.81 -10.13
N PRO A 201 -25.64 -12.62 -9.08
CA PRO A 201 -25.34 -14.03 -9.22
C PRO A 201 -26.51 -14.78 -9.88
N TYR A 202 -26.22 -15.86 -10.60
CA TYR A 202 -27.27 -16.74 -11.15
C TYR A 202 -27.92 -17.65 -10.11
N ASN A 203 -27.34 -17.71 -8.91
CA ASN A 203 -27.85 -18.45 -7.77
C ASN A 203 -28.33 -17.51 -6.66
N ASN A 204 -29.19 -18.04 -5.79
CA ASN A 204 -29.77 -17.29 -4.68
C ASN A 204 -29.11 -17.67 -3.35
N LEU A 205 -27.77 -17.78 -3.34
CA LEU A 205 -27.03 -18.16 -2.13
C LEU A 205 -26.84 -17.02 -1.15
N ASP A 206 -26.52 -15.84 -1.66
CA ASP A 206 -26.20 -14.68 -0.85
C ASP A 206 -27.46 -14.11 -0.20
N GLN A 207 -27.32 -13.55 1.01
CA GLN A 207 -28.43 -12.93 1.74
C GLN A 207 -29.05 -11.78 0.94
N TYR A 208 -28.22 -11.05 0.20
CA TYR A 208 -28.63 -10.01 -0.74
C TYR A 208 -28.48 -10.55 -2.16
N PRO A 209 -29.55 -10.58 -2.96
CA PRO A 209 -29.54 -11.21 -4.28
C PRO A 209 -28.73 -10.44 -5.32
N VAL A 210 -28.48 -9.15 -5.10
CA VAL A 210 -27.70 -8.30 -6.00
C VAL A 210 -26.76 -7.42 -5.20
N LEU A 211 -25.48 -7.46 -5.54
CA LEU A 211 -24.48 -6.53 -5.03
C LEU A 211 -24.62 -5.21 -5.80
N LYS A 212 -24.66 -4.10 -5.08
CA LYS A 212 -24.84 -2.76 -5.63
C LYS A 212 -23.69 -1.86 -5.18
N ILE A 213 -23.02 -1.21 -6.12
CA ILE A 213 -21.88 -0.34 -5.85
C ILE A 213 -22.14 1.01 -6.52
N GLN A 214 -22.08 2.10 -5.76
CA GLN A 214 -22.18 3.45 -6.32
C GLN A 214 -20.86 3.82 -6.99
N LEU A 215 -20.94 4.39 -8.20
CA LEU A 215 -19.74 4.71 -8.98
C LEU A 215 -18.85 5.77 -8.31
N LYS A 216 -19.45 6.71 -7.56
CA LYS A 216 -18.74 7.75 -6.81
C LYS A 216 -17.89 7.22 -5.65
N ASP A 217 -18.21 6.03 -5.15
CA ASP A 217 -17.53 5.42 -4.00
C ASP A 217 -16.35 4.56 -4.45
N ILE A 218 -16.17 4.36 -5.77
CA ILE A 218 -15.07 3.58 -6.34
C ILE A 218 -13.76 4.34 -6.17
N ILE A 219 -12.79 3.71 -5.51
CA ILE A 219 -11.46 4.27 -5.24
C ILE A 219 -10.48 3.86 -6.34
N ASN A 220 -10.58 2.62 -6.83
CA ASN A 220 -9.65 2.07 -7.80
C ASN A 220 -10.28 0.96 -8.65
N ILE A 221 -9.84 0.87 -9.90
CA ILE A 221 -10.25 -0.14 -10.87
C ILE A 221 -8.99 -0.70 -11.51
N ILE A 222 -8.72 -1.99 -11.30
CA ILE A 222 -7.45 -2.63 -11.67
C ILE A 222 -7.73 -3.78 -12.62
N LYS A 223 -7.07 -3.76 -13.79
CA LYS A 223 -7.04 -4.90 -14.72
C LYS A 223 -6.19 -6.01 -14.10
N ARG A 224 -6.67 -7.25 -14.16
CA ARG A 224 -6.03 -8.42 -13.53
C ARG A 224 -5.96 -9.58 -14.50
N ARG A 225 -5.10 -10.54 -14.19
CA ARG A 225 -5.10 -11.86 -14.81
C ARG A 225 -5.97 -12.82 -14.01
N PHE A 226 -6.56 -13.79 -14.68
CA PHE A 226 -7.21 -14.93 -14.05
C PHE A 226 -6.92 -16.17 -14.89
N LEU A 227 -6.35 -17.22 -14.27
CA LEU A 227 -5.85 -18.42 -14.97
C LEU A 227 -4.91 -18.07 -16.15
N LEU A 228 -3.92 -17.22 -15.90
CA LEU A 228 -2.97 -16.69 -16.91
C LEU A 228 -3.58 -15.91 -18.09
N ARG A 229 -4.89 -15.64 -18.08
CA ARG A 229 -5.59 -14.86 -19.12
C ARG A 229 -5.92 -13.45 -18.64
N GLN A 230 -5.89 -12.49 -19.56
CA GLN A 230 -6.13 -11.06 -19.30
C GLN A 230 -7.63 -10.73 -19.18
N THR A 231 -8.39 -11.55 -18.44
CA THR A 231 -9.86 -11.47 -18.32
C THR A 231 -10.34 -10.96 -16.96
N GLY A 232 -9.42 -10.72 -16.02
CA GLY A 232 -9.75 -10.28 -14.66
C GLY A 232 -9.95 -8.77 -14.55
N LEU A 233 -10.85 -8.35 -13.66
CA LEU A 233 -11.05 -6.96 -13.27
C LEU A 233 -11.34 -6.89 -11.77
N GLU A 234 -10.61 -6.06 -11.04
CA GLU A 234 -10.80 -5.82 -9.61
C GLU A 234 -11.29 -4.40 -9.38
N ILE A 235 -12.42 -4.25 -8.70
CA ILE A 235 -13.02 -2.96 -8.35
C ILE A 235 -12.94 -2.81 -6.83
N LYS A 236 -12.34 -1.71 -6.38
CA LYS A 236 -12.18 -1.36 -4.97
C LYS A 236 -13.03 -0.12 -4.65
N TRP A 237 -13.86 -0.18 -3.62
CA TRP A 237 -14.72 0.93 -3.22
C TRP A 237 -14.80 1.11 -1.71
N LEU A 238 -15.19 2.32 -1.27
CA LEU A 238 -15.51 2.61 0.13
C LEU A 238 -16.99 2.34 0.38
N LYS A 239 -17.28 1.34 1.21
CA LYS A 239 -18.66 1.08 1.63
C LYS A 239 -19.07 2.04 2.73
N GLN A 240 -20.06 2.88 2.44
CA GLN A 240 -20.67 3.76 3.44
C GLN A 240 -21.80 3.05 4.21
N PRO A 241 -22.04 3.40 5.48
CA PRO A 241 -21.37 4.44 6.28
C PRO A 241 -20.09 4.00 7.01
N GLU A 242 -19.72 2.71 6.96
CA GLU A 242 -18.62 2.14 7.75
C GLU A 242 -17.22 2.58 7.29
N ASN A 243 -17.09 3.27 6.14
CA ASN A 243 -15.83 3.59 5.47
C ASN A 243 -14.90 2.37 5.32
N LYS A 244 -15.51 1.18 5.20
CA LYS A 244 -14.79 -0.07 5.01
C LYS A 244 -14.47 -0.22 3.54
N VAL A 245 -13.21 -0.51 3.25
CA VAL A 245 -12.77 -0.85 1.91
C VAL A 245 -13.27 -2.25 1.55
N GLU A 246 -14.04 -2.36 0.48
CA GLU A 246 -14.47 -3.63 -0.09
C GLU A 246 -13.94 -3.80 -1.52
N HIS A 247 -13.92 -5.06 -1.97
CA HIS A 247 -13.33 -5.48 -3.23
C HIS A 247 -14.29 -6.41 -3.98
N LEU A 248 -14.35 -6.25 -5.29
CA LEU A 248 -15.07 -7.11 -6.21
C LEU A 248 -14.09 -7.55 -7.29
N PHE A 249 -13.59 -8.78 -7.18
CA PHE A 249 -12.78 -9.40 -8.21
C PHE A 249 -13.68 -10.24 -9.12
N ILE A 250 -13.63 -9.96 -10.42
CA ILE A 250 -14.44 -10.63 -11.44
C ILE A 250 -13.56 -11.12 -12.59
N SER A 251 -13.93 -12.26 -13.17
CA SER A 251 -13.39 -12.75 -14.44
C SER A 251 -14.46 -12.65 -15.52
N LEU A 252 -14.15 -12.02 -16.66
CA LEU A 252 -15.02 -11.97 -17.82
C LEU A 252 -14.70 -13.09 -18.81
N LYS A 253 -15.55 -13.26 -19.82
CA LYS A 253 -15.42 -14.33 -20.82
C LYS A 253 -14.18 -14.14 -21.70
N SER A 254 -13.92 -12.92 -22.14
CA SER A 254 -12.77 -12.58 -22.99
C SER A 254 -12.07 -11.30 -22.52
N GLN A 255 -10.86 -11.09 -23.02
CA GLN A 255 -10.12 -9.83 -22.80
C GLN A 255 -10.90 -8.62 -23.33
N ASN A 256 -11.58 -8.77 -24.48
CA ASN A 256 -12.36 -7.69 -25.09
C ASN A 256 -13.53 -7.27 -24.19
N ASP A 257 -14.28 -8.23 -23.64
CA ASP A 257 -15.39 -7.92 -22.71
C ASP A 257 -14.88 -7.17 -21.48
N ARG A 258 -13.69 -7.56 -20.97
CA ARG A 258 -13.04 -6.90 -19.82
C ARG A 258 -12.62 -5.48 -20.15
N ASP A 259 -12.02 -5.26 -21.33
CA ASP A 259 -11.62 -3.94 -21.81
C ASP A 259 -12.82 -3.03 -22.07
N GLU A 260 -13.92 -3.57 -22.59
CA GLU A 260 -15.18 -2.85 -22.81
C GLU A 260 -15.80 -2.41 -21.48
N LEU A 261 -15.93 -3.31 -20.49
CA LEU A 261 -16.44 -2.96 -19.17
C LEU A 261 -15.55 -1.92 -18.47
N TYR A 262 -14.24 -2.11 -18.52
CA TYR A 262 -13.27 -1.17 -17.93
C TYR A 262 -13.38 0.24 -18.53
N THR A 263 -13.42 0.32 -19.86
CA THR A 263 -13.52 1.61 -20.58
C THR A 263 -14.87 2.27 -20.31
N SER A 264 -15.95 1.49 -20.33
CA SER A 264 -17.30 1.99 -20.04
C SER A 264 -17.43 2.54 -18.61
N LEU A 265 -16.77 1.91 -17.63
CA LEU A 265 -16.70 2.38 -16.24
C LEU A 265 -15.96 3.72 -16.14
N LEU A 266 -14.77 3.83 -16.74
CA LEU A 266 -13.96 5.05 -16.68
C LEU A 266 -14.59 6.24 -17.40
N ASN A 267 -15.42 5.99 -18.42
CA ASN A 267 -16.12 7.04 -19.14
C ASN A 267 -17.31 7.62 -18.37
N GLN A 268 -17.70 7.03 -17.23
CA GLN A 268 -18.79 7.56 -16.41
C GLN A 268 -18.33 8.79 -15.61
N ALA A 269 -19.09 9.88 -15.70
CA ALA A 269 -18.79 11.13 -14.99
C ALA A 269 -18.78 10.98 -13.45
N ALA A 270 -19.45 9.95 -12.92
CA ALA A 270 -19.49 9.67 -11.48
C ALA A 270 -18.21 9.02 -10.95
N VAL A 271 -17.33 8.49 -11.81
CA VAL A 271 -16.07 7.83 -11.40
C VAL A 271 -14.94 8.85 -11.37
N SER A 272 -14.42 9.14 -10.18
CA SER A 272 -13.24 9.99 -9.98
C SER A 272 -12.13 9.17 -9.33
N LEU A 273 -11.04 8.93 -10.06
CA LEU A 273 -9.92 8.11 -9.61
C LEU A 273 -8.64 8.94 -9.56
N GLU A 274 -8.00 9.00 -8.39
CA GLU A 274 -6.64 9.53 -8.27
C GLU A 274 -5.65 8.51 -8.84
N ARG A 275 -4.94 8.89 -9.91
CA ARG A 275 -3.86 8.07 -10.48
C ARG A 275 -2.53 8.63 -10.03
N VAL A 276 -1.89 7.94 -9.09
CA VAL A 276 -0.49 8.21 -8.73
C VAL A 276 0.40 7.46 -9.72
N PRO A 277 1.25 8.15 -10.51
CA PRO A 277 2.24 7.50 -11.38
C PRO A 277 3.15 6.55 -10.61
N GLN A 278 3.54 5.44 -11.25
CA GLN A 278 4.39 4.42 -10.64
C GLN A 278 5.72 5.01 -10.13
N ASP A 279 6.33 5.91 -10.89
CA ASP A 279 7.60 6.54 -10.53
C ASP A 279 7.48 7.34 -9.22
N GLN A 280 6.34 7.97 -8.97
CA GLN A 280 6.10 8.70 -7.72
C GLN A 280 6.01 7.75 -6.52
N MET A 281 5.42 6.55 -6.66
CA MET A 281 5.36 5.56 -5.58
C MET A 281 6.75 5.01 -5.26
N THR A 282 7.55 4.71 -6.29
CA THR A 282 8.95 4.30 -6.13
C THR A 282 9.78 5.37 -5.45
N LEU A 283 9.65 6.64 -5.87
CA LEU A 283 10.34 7.79 -5.25
C LEU A 283 9.94 7.98 -3.77
N ARG A 284 8.64 7.88 -3.45
CA ARG A 284 8.16 7.95 -2.06
C ARG A 284 8.77 6.85 -1.20
N TRP A 285 8.91 5.64 -1.73
CA TRP A 285 9.59 4.55 -1.04
C TRP A 285 11.10 4.80 -0.90
N GLN A 286 11.76 5.28 -1.96
CA GLN A 286 13.20 5.58 -1.93
C GLN A 286 13.57 6.64 -0.89
N ASN A 287 12.71 7.64 -0.70
CA ASN A 287 12.90 8.73 0.27
C ASN A 287 12.38 8.39 1.67
N GLY A 288 11.81 7.19 1.86
CA GLY A 288 11.31 6.72 3.15
C GLY A 288 9.92 7.21 3.55
N SER A 289 9.22 7.95 2.70
CA SER A 289 7.82 8.36 2.92
C SER A 289 6.82 7.20 2.82
N LEU A 290 7.20 6.09 2.19
CA LEU A 290 6.42 4.86 2.09
C LEU A 290 7.19 3.69 2.72
N SER A 291 6.52 2.89 3.55
CA SER A 291 7.13 1.74 4.23
C SER A 291 7.50 0.62 3.23
N ASN A 292 8.44 -0.25 3.61
CA ASN A 292 8.81 -1.41 2.78
C ASN A 292 7.61 -2.32 2.54
N TYR A 293 6.82 -2.60 3.58
CA TYR A 293 5.62 -3.44 3.44
C TYR A 293 4.57 -2.84 2.49
N ASP A 294 4.26 -1.54 2.62
CA ASP A 294 3.25 -0.90 1.78
C ASP A 294 3.72 -0.85 0.32
N TYR A 295 5.02 -0.61 0.11
CA TYR A 295 5.62 -0.67 -1.21
C TYR A 295 5.60 -2.08 -1.81
N LEU A 296 5.88 -3.11 -1.01
CA LEU A 296 5.77 -4.51 -1.44
C LEU A 296 4.33 -4.90 -1.79
N LEU A 297 3.33 -4.46 -1.02
CA LEU A 297 1.92 -4.67 -1.35
C LEU A 297 1.53 -3.94 -2.64
N TYR A 298 2.04 -2.72 -2.83
CA TYR A 298 1.85 -1.96 -4.06
C TYR A 298 2.42 -2.68 -5.29
N ILE A 299 3.68 -3.16 -5.23
CA ILE A 299 4.29 -3.91 -6.35
C ILE A 299 3.59 -5.24 -6.58
N ASN A 300 3.21 -5.96 -5.52
CA ASN A 300 2.41 -7.17 -5.65
C ASN A 300 1.12 -6.89 -6.43
N SER A 301 0.42 -5.81 -6.09
CA SER A 301 -0.73 -5.36 -6.86
C SER A 301 -0.34 -5.00 -8.30
N LEU A 302 0.73 -4.27 -8.59
CA LEU A 302 1.16 -4.03 -9.99
C LEU A 302 1.45 -5.32 -10.76
N ALA A 303 1.87 -6.37 -10.05
CA ALA A 303 2.19 -7.69 -10.60
C ALA A 303 0.97 -8.63 -10.75
N ASP A 304 -0.23 -8.07 -10.69
CA ASP A 304 -1.54 -8.75 -10.72
C ASP A 304 -1.83 -9.67 -9.52
N ARG A 305 -1.14 -9.52 -8.40
CA ARG A 305 -1.42 -10.30 -7.18
C ARG A 305 -2.62 -9.74 -6.42
N THR A 306 -3.43 -10.61 -5.84
CA THR A 306 -4.61 -10.22 -5.04
C THR A 306 -4.93 -11.26 -3.96
N PHE A 307 -5.51 -10.81 -2.85
CA PHE A 307 -5.96 -11.69 -1.76
C PHE A 307 -7.18 -12.55 -2.16
N HIS A 308 -7.88 -12.19 -3.24
CA HIS A 308 -9.09 -12.87 -3.69
C HIS A 308 -8.81 -14.12 -4.53
N ASP A 309 -7.57 -14.32 -4.97
CA ASP A 309 -7.13 -15.48 -5.74
C ASP A 309 -5.88 -16.08 -5.12
N LEU A 310 -6.02 -17.27 -4.54
CA LEU A 310 -4.91 -17.98 -3.89
C LEU A 310 -3.81 -18.40 -4.87
N THR A 311 -4.12 -18.53 -6.17
CA THR A 311 -3.12 -18.87 -7.20
C THR A 311 -2.18 -17.70 -7.49
N GLN A 312 -2.62 -16.49 -7.15
CA GLN A 312 -1.92 -15.22 -7.32
C GLN A 312 -1.85 -14.44 -6.00
N TYR A 313 -1.72 -15.14 -4.87
CA TYR A 313 -1.64 -14.51 -3.56
C TYR A 313 -0.37 -13.64 -3.46
N PRO A 314 -0.42 -12.48 -2.79
CA PRO A 314 0.76 -11.64 -2.62
C PRO A 314 1.91 -12.38 -1.93
N VAL A 315 3.13 -12.06 -2.35
CA VAL A 315 4.37 -12.72 -1.90
C VAL A 315 5.21 -11.72 -1.13
N MET A 316 5.77 -12.17 -0.01
CA MET A 316 6.70 -11.41 0.84
C MET A 316 7.99 -12.20 1.05
N PRO A 317 9.15 -11.54 1.20
CA PRO A 317 10.42 -12.23 1.43
C PRO A 317 10.45 -12.85 2.83
N TRP A 318 11.13 -13.98 3.00
CA TRP A 318 11.79 -14.26 4.27
C TRP A 318 12.84 -13.18 4.56
N VAL A 319 12.79 -12.57 5.74
CA VAL A 319 13.73 -11.51 6.16
C VAL A 319 14.70 -12.02 7.23
N ILE A 320 14.19 -12.64 8.29
CA ILE A 320 15.00 -13.21 9.37
C ILE A 320 15.35 -14.66 9.05
N GLN A 321 16.54 -15.10 9.46
CA GLN A 321 16.99 -16.50 9.39
C GLN A 321 17.21 -17.17 10.74
N ASP A 322 17.14 -16.44 11.86
CA ASP A 322 17.24 -17.01 13.21
C ASP A 322 15.89 -17.15 13.90
N TYR A 323 15.42 -18.39 14.00
CA TYR A 323 14.18 -18.77 14.67
C TYR A 323 14.41 -19.68 15.88
N THR A 324 15.66 -19.79 16.34
CA THR A 324 16.07 -20.73 17.40
C THR A 324 16.67 -20.06 18.62
N SER A 325 17.27 -18.87 18.47
CA SER A 325 17.88 -18.16 19.58
C SER A 325 16.86 -17.66 20.61
N PRO A 326 17.24 -17.55 21.90
CA PRO A 326 16.38 -17.02 22.96
C PRO A 326 16.10 -15.52 22.83
N LYS A 327 16.98 -14.79 22.15
CA LYS A 327 16.86 -13.35 21.89
C LYS A 327 17.27 -13.07 20.45
N LEU A 328 16.66 -12.05 19.86
CA LEU A 328 16.95 -11.60 18.51
C LEU A 328 17.38 -10.13 18.56
N ASP A 329 18.61 -9.84 18.13
CA ASP A 329 19.13 -8.48 18.03
C ASP A 329 19.04 -7.99 16.58
N LEU A 330 18.09 -7.09 16.30
CA LEU A 330 17.86 -6.55 14.96
C LEU A 330 19.02 -5.70 14.41
N ASN A 331 20.02 -5.37 15.23
CA ASN A 331 21.21 -4.65 14.76
C ASN A 331 22.28 -5.59 14.21
N ASP A 332 22.20 -6.89 14.45
CA ASP A 332 23.15 -7.86 13.93
C ASP A 332 22.83 -8.21 12.46
N PRO A 333 23.70 -7.88 11.49
CA PRO A 333 23.49 -8.24 10.08
C PRO A 333 23.38 -9.75 9.84
N SER A 334 23.92 -10.58 10.75
CA SER A 334 23.95 -12.03 10.61
C SER A 334 22.57 -12.70 10.72
N ILE A 335 21.58 -12.03 11.32
CA ILE A 335 20.23 -12.58 11.46
C ILE A 335 19.40 -12.45 10.18
N TYR A 336 19.86 -11.66 9.21
CA TYR A 336 19.11 -11.33 8.01
C TYR A 336 19.46 -12.29 6.87
N ARG A 337 18.43 -12.73 6.15
CA ARG A 337 18.56 -13.50 4.92
C ARG A 337 19.22 -12.65 3.83
N ASP A 338 20.06 -13.29 3.03
CA ASP A 338 20.57 -12.68 1.80
C ASP A 338 19.43 -12.52 0.76
N LEU A 339 18.92 -11.28 0.67
CA LEU A 339 17.82 -10.89 -0.22
C LEU A 339 18.22 -10.87 -1.70
N SER A 340 19.51 -10.98 -2.03
CA SER A 340 19.98 -11.05 -3.41
C SER A 340 19.83 -12.44 -4.04
N LYS A 341 19.47 -13.46 -3.24
CA LYS A 341 19.36 -14.86 -3.65
C LYS A 341 17.93 -15.39 -3.47
N PRO A 342 17.41 -16.20 -4.39
CA PRO A 342 16.18 -16.96 -4.15
C PRO A 342 16.41 -18.00 -3.04
N ILE A 343 15.33 -18.47 -2.41
CA ILE A 343 15.37 -19.48 -1.33
C ILE A 343 16.24 -20.69 -1.71
N GLY A 344 16.03 -21.22 -2.91
CA GLY A 344 16.77 -22.38 -3.43
C GLY A 344 18.29 -22.18 -3.56
N ALA A 345 18.77 -20.94 -3.56
CA ALA A 345 20.19 -20.59 -3.71
C ALA A 345 20.88 -20.16 -2.40
N LEU A 346 20.15 -20.15 -1.27
CA LEU A 346 20.73 -19.82 0.04
C LEU A 346 21.77 -20.84 0.50
N GLU A 347 21.39 -22.13 0.44
CA GLU A 347 22.24 -23.23 0.89
C GLU A 347 23.07 -23.79 -0.28
N LYS A 348 24.39 -23.69 -0.17
CA LYS A 348 25.32 -24.01 -1.28
C LYS A 348 25.26 -25.47 -1.69
N SER A 349 25.29 -26.37 -0.71
CA SER A 349 25.23 -27.82 -0.92
C SER A 349 23.94 -28.29 -1.61
N ARG A 350 22.84 -27.58 -1.35
CA ARG A 350 21.56 -27.82 -2.04
C ARG A 350 21.58 -27.26 -3.47
N LEU A 351 22.10 -26.06 -3.64
CA LEU A 351 22.18 -25.40 -4.95
C LEU A 351 23.02 -26.21 -5.95
N GLU A 352 24.13 -26.80 -5.52
CA GLU A 352 24.99 -27.65 -6.36
C GLU A 352 24.20 -28.83 -6.94
N ARG A 353 23.48 -29.57 -6.10
CA ARG A 353 22.62 -30.69 -6.53
C ARG A 353 21.50 -30.26 -7.48
N LEU A 354 20.92 -29.08 -7.26
CA LEU A 354 19.91 -28.51 -8.16
C LEU A 354 20.50 -28.17 -9.53
N LYS A 355 21.74 -27.68 -9.57
CA LYS A 355 22.47 -27.37 -10.81
C LYS A 355 22.87 -28.64 -11.56
N GLU A 356 23.29 -29.69 -10.88
CA GLU A 356 23.56 -30.99 -11.50
C GLU A 356 22.32 -31.50 -12.24
N ARG A 357 21.17 -31.53 -11.55
CA ARG A 357 19.88 -31.88 -12.19
C ARG A 357 19.54 -30.96 -13.36
N TYR A 358 19.78 -29.66 -13.23
CA TYR A 358 19.51 -28.69 -14.29
C TYR A 358 20.35 -28.96 -15.55
N LEU A 359 21.60 -29.36 -15.39
CA LEU A 359 22.49 -29.66 -16.51
C LEU A 359 22.11 -30.96 -17.24
N GLU A 360 21.64 -31.97 -16.50
CA GLU A 360 21.20 -33.27 -17.03
C GLU A 360 19.84 -33.24 -17.74
N MET A 361 19.02 -32.21 -17.47
CA MET A 361 17.66 -32.10 -17.97
C MET A 361 17.60 -31.76 -19.47
N SER A 362 16.61 -32.27 -20.19
CA SER A 362 16.27 -31.82 -21.54
C SER A 362 15.60 -30.44 -21.51
N GLU A 363 15.71 -29.67 -22.60
CA GLU A 363 14.97 -28.42 -22.72
C GLU A 363 13.44 -28.63 -22.73
N PRO A 364 12.64 -27.74 -22.13
CA PRO A 364 13.03 -26.52 -21.40
C PRO A 364 13.53 -26.81 -19.97
N LYS A 365 14.72 -26.30 -19.63
CA LYS A 365 15.35 -26.51 -18.32
C LYS A 365 14.76 -25.63 -17.22
N PHE A 366 14.76 -26.13 -15.99
CA PHE A 366 14.36 -25.36 -14.80
C PHE A 366 15.13 -25.79 -13.54
N LEU A 367 15.41 -24.84 -12.64
CA LEU A 367 16.04 -25.13 -11.35
C LEU A 367 15.00 -25.57 -10.33
N TYR A 368 13.82 -24.96 -10.33
CA TYR A 368 12.79 -25.17 -9.32
C TYR A 368 11.50 -25.71 -9.95
N GLY A 369 11.16 -26.96 -9.60
CA GLY A 369 9.93 -27.62 -10.06
C GLY A 369 8.68 -27.20 -9.28
N SER A 370 8.85 -26.47 -8.18
CA SER A 370 7.77 -25.95 -7.36
C SER A 370 7.94 -24.44 -7.22
N HIS A 371 6.83 -23.72 -7.30
CA HIS A 371 6.80 -22.26 -7.17
C HIS A 371 6.89 -21.81 -5.71
N TYR A 372 7.38 -20.61 -5.43
CA TYR A 372 7.47 -20.07 -4.07
C TYR A 372 6.13 -19.62 -3.48
N SER A 373 5.08 -19.49 -4.30
CA SER A 373 3.73 -19.07 -3.90
C SER A 373 2.68 -19.88 -4.65
N ALA A 374 2.12 -20.89 -3.98
CA ALA A 374 1.07 -21.75 -4.51
C ALA A 374 -0.11 -21.80 -3.52
N PRO A 375 -1.35 -22.08 -3.96
CA PRO A 375 -2.51 -22.09 -3.06
C PRO A 375 -2.33 -23.02 -1.84
N GLY A 376 -1.75 -24.21 -2.06
CA GLY A 376 -1.44 -25.13 -0.97
C GLY A 376 -0.45 -24.55 0.05
N PHE A 377 0.48 -23.70 -0.38
CA PHE A 377 1.48 -23.06 0.50
C PHE A 377 0.90 -21.87 1.25
N VAL A 378 0.05 -21.09 0.60
CA VAL A 378 -0.69 -20.01 1.26
C VAL A 378 -1.62 -20.58 2.33
N LEU A 379 -2.38 -21.62 2.00
CA LEU A 379 -3.27 -22.28 2.96
C LEU A 379 -2.53 -23.07 4.02
N PHE A 380 -1.32 -23.57 3.74
CA PHE A 380 -0.45 -24.15 4.76
C PHE A 380 -0.21 -23.15 5.91
N TYR A 381 0.06 -21.88 5.60
CA TYR A 381 0.17 -20.84 6.62
C TYR A 381 -1.19 -20.45 7.22
N LEU A 382 -2.23 -20.34 6.40
CA LEU A 382 -3.52 -19.80 6.81
C LEU A 382 -4.52 -20.83 7.38
N VAL A 383 -4.14 -22.11 7.51
CA VAL A 383 -5.07 -23.19 7.89
C VAL A 383 -5.81 -22.93 9.21
N ARG A 384 -5.23 -22.18 10.15
CA ARG A 384 -5.87 -21.84 11.43
C ARG A 384 -6.83 -20.65 11.33
N LYS A 385 -6.56 -19.71 10.42
CA LYS A 385 -7.43 -18.54 10.14
C LYS A 385 -8.60 -18.90 9.22
N PHE A 386 -8.32 -19.68 8.19
CA PHE A 386 -9.28 -20.11 7.17
C PHE A 386 -9.30 -21.64 6.96
N PRO A 387 -9.61 -22.42 8.00
CA PRO A 387 -9.69 -23.89 7.95
C PRO A 387 -10.63 -24.43 6.86
N GLN A 388 -11.72 -23.71 6.57
CA GLN A 388 -12.66 -24.05 5.51
C GLN A 388 -12.04 -24.08 4.11
N TYR A 389 -11.03 -23.24 3.85
CA TYR A 389 -10.32 -23.26 2.56
C TYR A 389 -9.45 -24.50 2.44
N MET A 390 -8.78 -24.91 3.53
CA MET A 390 -7.99 -26.14 3.53
C MET A 390 -8.87 -27.37 3.34
N LEU A 391 -10.02 -27.45 4.04
CA LEU A 391 -10.99 -28.52 3.85
C LEU A 391 -11.51 -28.56 2.42
N CYS A 392 -11.79 -27.41 1.79
CA CYS A 392 -12.18 -27.35 0.39
C CYS A 392 -11.09 -27.87 -0.55
N LEU A 393 -9.84 -27.45 -0.34
CA LEU A 393 -8.71 -27.84 -1.19
C LEU A 393 -8.36 -29.34 -1.06
N GLN A 394 -8.47 -29.89 0.15
CA GLN A 394 -8.11 -31.28 0.46
C GLN A 394 -9.32 -32.22 0.57
N ASN A 395 -10.41 -31.90 -0.13
CA ASN A 395 -11.61 -32.74 -0.22
C ASN A 395 -12.15 -33.20 1.15
N GLY A 396 -12.28 -32.27 2.09
CA GLY A 396 -12.89 -32.49 3.40
C GLY A 396 -11.97 -33.00 4.50
N ARG A 397 -10.66 -33.08 4.25
CA ARG A 397 -9.67 -33.54 5.25
C ARG A 397 -8.64 -32.44 5.48
N PHE A 398 -7.95 -32.51 6.63
CA PHE A 398 -6.71 -31.76 6.84
C PHE A 398 -5.52 -32.62 6.44
N ASP A 399 -4.36 -31.96 6.28
CA ASP A 399 -3.13 -32.65 5.93
C ASP A 399 -2.67 -33.54 7.09
N HIS A 400 -1.71 -34.42 6.81
CA HIS A 400 -1.06 -35.19 7.85
C HIS A 400 -0.47 -34.24 8.91
N PRO A 401 -0.69 -34.51 10.22
CA PRO A 401 -0.20 -33.69 11.33
C PRO A 401 1.24 -33.18 11.16
N ASP A 402 2.17 -34.06 10.80
CA ASP A 402 3.59 -33.69 10.62
C ASP A 402 3.92 -32.82 9.39
N ARG A 403 3.01 -32.73 8.41
CA ARG A 403 3.16 -31.87 7.23
C ARG A 403 2.47 -30.52 7.38
N MET A 404 1.75 -30.30 8.47
CA MET A 404 1.09 -29.03 8.76
C MET A 404 2.07 -27.98 9.27
N PHE A 405 1.65 -26.71 9.21
CA PHE A 405 2.43 -25.60 9.74
C PHE A 405 2.43 -25.64 11.27
N ASN A 406 3.43 -26.30 11.86
CA ASN A 406 3.49 -26.51 13.31
C ASN A 406 4.48 -25.58 14.02
N SER A 407 5.59 -25.24 13.37
CA SER A 407 6.66 -24.43 13.93
C SER A 407 7.28 -23.54 12.86
N VAL A 408 7.52 -22.27 13.18
CA VAL A 408 8.21 -21.34 12.26
C VAL A 408 9.64 -21.80 12.00
N ALA A 409 10.34 -22.27 13.04
CA ALA A 409 11.71 -22.75 12.94
C ALA A 409 11.82 -24.00 12.06
N ASP A 410 10.88 -24.94 12.18
CA ASP A 410 10.85 -26.15 11.36
C ASP A 410 10.62 -25.79 9.88
N VAL A 411 9.74 -24.83 9.60
CA VAL A 411 9.51 -24.36 8.23
C VAL A 411 10.75 -23.71 7.64
N TRP A 412 11.41 -22.81 8.37
CA TRP A 412 12.66 -22.19 7.91
C TRP A 412 13.74 -23.25 7.60
N LYS A 413 13.91 -24.25 8.47
CA LYS A 413 14.83 -25.36 8.22
C LYS A 413 14.44 -26.17 6.99
N ASN A 414 13.14 -26.46 6.81
CA ASN A 414 12.65 -27.23 5.68
C ASN A 414 12.87 -26.51 4.33
N VAL A 415 12.63 -25.19 4.26
CA VAL A 415 12.89 -24.41 3.03
C VAL A 415 14.37 -24.27 2.70
N LEU A 416 15.29 -24.65 3.59
CA LEU A 416 16.74 -24.71 3.32
C LEU A 416 17.22 -26.10 2.92
N VAL A 417 16.62 -27.16 3.45
CA VAL A 417 17.10 -28.54 3.28
C VAL A 417 16.36 -29.30 2.19
N ASN A 418 15.03 -29.14 2.11
CA ASN A 418 14.21 -29.91 1.20
C ASN A 418 14.44 -29.49 -0.27
N MET A 419 14.49 -30.47 -1.18
CA MET A 419 14.76 -30.29 -2.61
C MET A 419 13.53 -29.82 -3.42
N SER A 420 12.33 -29.88 -2.82
CA SER A 420 11.08 -29.43 -3.45
C SER A 420 10.44 -28.24 -2.73
N ASP A 421 11.04 -27.74 -1.65
CA ASP A 421 10.48 -26.67 -0.84
C ASP A 421 11.20 -25.33 -1.05
N PHE A 422 10.52 -24.41 -1.75
CA PHE A 422 11.04 -23.09 -2.11
C PHE A 422 10.12 -21.95 -1.66
N LYS A 423 9.26 -22.19 -0.66
CA LYS A 423 8.24 -21.23 -0.20
C LYS A 423 8.84 -19.90 0.26
N GLU A 424 8.28 -18.80 -0.24
CA GLU A 424 8.42 -17.47 0.34
C GLU A 424 7.23 -17.19 1.30
N LEU A 425 7.27 -16.07 2.01
CA LEU A 425 6.25 -15.69 2.99
C LEU A 425 5.02 -15.02 2.35
N ILE A 426 3.99 -14.84 3.19
CA ILE A 426 2.75 -14.11 2.88
C ILE A 426 2.66 -12.81 3.71
N PRO A 427 1.85 -11.82 3.30
CA PRO A 427 1.73 -10.53 4.00
C PRO A 427 1.38 -10.61 5.49
N GLU A 428 0.67 -11.66 5.91
CA GLU A 428 0.20 -11.87 7.28
C GLU A 428 1.34 -11.97 8.29
N PHE A 429 2.54 -12.38 7.86
CA PHE A 429 3.74 -12.39 8.71
C PHE A 429 4.22 -10.98 9.10
N TYR A 430 3.76 -9.94 8.39
CA TYR A 430 4.19 -8.54 8.54
C TYR A 430 3.02 -7.57 8.80
N ASP A 431 1.79 -8.09 8.90
CA ASP A 431 0.57 -7.31 9.12
C ASP A 431 0.27 -7.17 10.62
N THR A 432 0.63 -6.02 11.18
CA THR A 432 0.43 -5.72 12.59
C THR A 432 -1.04 -5.51 12.96
N ASN A 433 -1.94 -5.25 12.00
CA ASN A 433 -3.35 -4.97 12.29
C ASN A 433 -4.10 -6.22 12.77
N ASN A 434 -3.76 -7.39 12.21
CA ASN A 434 -4.39 -8.67 12.54
C ASN A 434 -3.73 -9.40 13.72
N GLY A 435 -2.63 -8.85 14.28
CA GLY A 435 -2.02 -9.34 15.52
C GLY A 435 -1.51 -10.79 15.50
N GLY A 436 -1.30 -11.38 14.32
CA GLY A 436 -0.84 -12.77 14.17
C GLY A 436 -1.94 -13.83 14.37
N ASP A 437 -3.21 -13.48 14.15
CA ASP A 437 -4.36 -14.40 14.28
C ASP A 437 -4.22 -15.73 13.54
N PHE A 438 -3.51 -15.77 12.40
CA PHE A 438 -3.25 -16.98 11.63
C PHE A 438 -2.36 -18.01 12.33
N LEU A 439 -1.68 -17.63 13.41
CA LEU A 439 -0.82 -18.52 14.21
C LEU A 439 -1.61 -19.25 15.32
N VAL A 440 -2.84 -18.80 15.61
CA VAL A 440 -3.65 -19.25 16.75
C VAL A 440 -4.83 -20.11 16.28
N ASN A 441 -5.03 -21.26 16.91
CA ASN A 441 -6.17 -22.13 16.67
C ASN A 441 -7.43 -21.62 17.39
N SER A 442 -7.94 -20.47 16.93
CA SER A 442 -9.09 -19.80 17.54
C SER A 442 -10.39 -20.62 17.44
N TYR A 443 -10.50 -21.52 16.47
CA TYR A 443 -11.66 -22.39 16.27
C TYR A 443 -11.64 -23.65 17.16
N GLY A 444 -10.54 -23.92 17.88
CA GLY A 444 -10.41 -25.13 18.69
C GLY A 444 -10.45 -26.43 17.87
N ILE A 445 -9.99 -26.40 16.61
CA ILE A 445 -10.00 -27.54 15.70
C ILE A 445 -9.02 -28.60 16.19
N ASP A 446 -9.43 -29.87 16.18
CA ASP A 446 -8.53 -30.99 16.42
C ASP A 446 -7.76 -31.35 15.15
N PHE A 447 -6.51 -30.92 15.08
CA PHE A 447 -5.58 -31.24 13.99
C PHE A 447 -4.85 -32.58 14.22
N GLY A 448 -5.14 -33.28 15.32
CA GLY A 448 -4.51 -34.56 15.65
C GLY A 448 -3.16 -34.43 16.35
N TYR A 449 -2.35 -35.49 16.22
CA TYR A 449 -1.08 -35.66 16.93
C TYR A 449 0.04 -35.94 15.93
N ARG A 450 1.21 -35.35 16.19
CA ARG A 450 2.44 -35.64 15.46
C ARG A 450 2.96 -37.04 15.81
N HIS A 451 3.89 -37.55 15.02
CA HIS A 451 4.56 -38.83 15.30
C HIS A 451 5.27 -38.88 16.67
N ASP A 452 5.68 -37.73 17.21
CA ASP A 452 6.28 -37.61 18.54
C ASP A 452 5.25 -37.59 19.69
N GLY A 453 3.95 -37.69 19.37
CA GLY A 453 2.85 -37.64 20.33
C GLY A 453 2.43 -36.22 20.76
N THR A 454 3.06 -35.17 20.21
CA THR A 454 2.64 -33.80 20.49
C THR A 454 1.30 -33.48 19.82
N LYS A 455 0.37 -32.90 20.58
CA LYS A 455 -0.93 -32.46 20.05
C LYS A 455 -0.75 -31.17 19.26
N ILE A 456 -1.37 -31.09 18.09
CA ILE A 456 -1.33 -29.89 17.26
C ILE A 456 -2.38 -28.89 17.72
N GLY A 457 -1.92 -27.67 18.03
CA GLY A 457 -2.75 -26.52 18.38
C GLY A 457 -2.21 -25.27 17.71
N ASP A 458 -1.86 -24.26 18.51
CA ASP A 458 -1.20 -23.04 18.05
C ASP A 458 0.18 -23.34 17.42
N VAL A 459 0.63 -22.45 16.54
CA VAL A 459 1.95 -22.56 15.94
C VAL A 459 3.02 -22.29 16.99
N GLN A 460 4.02 -23.15 17.06
CA GLN A 460 5.20 -22.95 17.90
C GLN A 460 6.03 -21.78 17.35
N LEU A 461 6.14 -20.74 18.17
CA LEU A 461 6.88 -19.54 17.86
C LEU A 461 8.35 -19.68 18.30
N PRO A 462 9.25 -18.90 17.70
CA PRO A 462 10.64 -18.82 18.15
C PRO A 462 10.74 -18.42 19.62
N PRO A 463 11.80 -18.85 20.34
CA PRO A 463 11.96 -18.53 21.76
C PRO A 463 12.01 -17.03 22.08
N TRP A 464 12.45 -16.20 21.13
CA TRP A 464 12.49 -14.74 21.27
C TRP A 464 11.11 -14.06 21.14
N ALA A 465 10.06 -14.78 20.75
CA ALA A 465 8.73 -14.23 20.52
C ALA A 465 7.80 -14.43 21.72
N ASN A 466 7.40 -13.32 22.37
CA ASN A 466 6.40 -13.32 23.45
C ASN A 466 4.97 -13.34 22.90
N GLY A 467 4.64 -14.36 22.09
CA GLY A 467 3.32 -14.55 21.49
C GLY A 467 3.16 -14.03 20.06
N PRO A 468 2.01 -14.30 19.40
CA PRO A 468 1.80 -14.04 17.97
C PRO A 468 1.91 -12.57 17.57
N THR A 469 1.35 -11.66 18.38
CA THR A 469 1.38 -10.22 18.09
C THR A 469 2.80 -9.67 18.16
N HIS A 470 3.56 -10.05 19.20
CA HIS A 470 4.96 -9.68 19.34
C HIS A 470 5.81 -10.26 18.20
N PHE A 471 5.56 -11.51 17.80
CA PHE A 471 6.22 -12.13 16.65
C PHE A 471 6.05 -11.32 15.36
N VAL A 472 4.80 -10.97 15.00
CA VAL A 472 4.51 -10.18 13.80
C VAL A 472 5.09 -8.77 13.89
N GLN A 473 5.08 -8.14 15.06
CA GLN A 473 5.74 -6.85 15.28
C GLN A 473 7.25 -6.92 15.07
N VAL A 474 7.93 -7.94 15.61
CA VAL A 474 9.36 -8.12 15.41
C VAL A 474 9.68 -8.37 13.94
N LEU A 475 8.90 -9.20 13.24
CA LEU A 475 9.06 -9.39 11.80
C LEU A 475 8.83 -8.09 11.02
N ARG A 476 7.82 -7.31 11.38
CA ARG A 476 7.57 -6.01 10.74
C ARG A 476 8.72 -5.03 10.99
N ASN A 477 9.22 -4.94 12.21
CA ASN A 477 10.37 -4.11 12.54
C ASN A 477 11.63 -4.55 11.78
N ALA A 478 11.84 -5.86 11.62
CA ALA A 478 12.94 -6.40 10.82
C ALA A 478 12.79 -6.05 9.34
N LEU A 479 11.58 -6.13 8.77
CA LEU A 479 11.32 -5.75 7.37
C LEU A 479 11.56 -4.26 7.13
N GLU A 480 11.24 -3.39 8.09
CA GLU A 480 11.46 -1.94 7.98
C GLU A 480 12.89 -1.51 8.36
N ASN A 481 13.72 -2.43 8.88
CA ASN A 481 15.09 -2.14 9.28
C ASN A 481 15.94 -1.61 8.11
N ASP A 482 16.88 -0.71 8.41
CA ASP A 482 17.82 -0.12 7.45
C ASP A 482 18.57 -1.17 6.62
N PHE A 483 18.99 -2.27 7.23
CA PHE A 483 19.69 -3.34 6.53
C PHE A 483 18.82 -3.92 5.40
N VAL A 484 17.54 -4.16 5.69
CA VAL A 484 16.59 -4.67 4.70
C VAL A 484 16.25 -3.59 3.68
N SER A 485 15.96 -2.37 4.12
CA SER A 485 15.69 -1.23 3.25
C SER A 485 16.76 -1.04 2.17
N GLN A 486 18.05 -1.15 2.54
CA GLN A 486 19.16 -1.03 1.60
C GLN A 486 19.26 -2.18 0.58
N ASN A 487 18.76 -3.37 0.91
CA ASN A 487 18.97 -4.59 0.13
C ASN A 487 17.69 -5.14 -0.53
N LEU A 488 16.51 -4.63 -0.16
CA LEU A 488 15.21 -5.14 -0.61
C LEU A 488 15.01 -5.05 -2.13
N HIS A 489 15.58 -4.03 -2.77
CA HIS A 489 15.57 -3.87 -4.22
C HIS A 489 16.12 -5.10 -4.97
N HIS A 490 17.10 -5.83 -4.40
CA HIS A 490 17.60 -7.06 -5.01
C HIS A 490 16.60 -8.20 -4.98
N TRP A 491 15.78 -8.30 -3.93
CA TRP A 491 14.71 -9.30 -3.88
C TRP A 491 13.59 -8.93 -4.86
N ILE A 492 13.27 -7.63 -4.97
CA ILE A 492 12.33 -7.12 -5.97
C ILE A 492 12.80 -7.49 -7.39
N ASP A 493 14.11 -7.39 -7.67
CA ASP A 493 14.68 -7.81 -8.96
C ASP A 493 14.43 -9.28 -9.30
N LEU A 494 14.49 -10.17 -8.30
CA LEU A 494 14.25 -11.60 -8.47
C LEU A 494 12.77 -11.91 -8.74
N ILE A 495 11.87 -11.27 -8.00
CA ILE A 495 10.44 -11.63 -8.00
C ILE A 495 9.65 -10.85 -9.06
N PHE A 496 9.92 -9.56 -9.22
CA PHE A 496 9.15 -8.64 -10.08
C PHE A 496 10.00 -7.94 -11.15
N GLY A 497 11.32 -7.99 -11.02
CA GLY A 497 12.24 -7.22 -11.86
C GLY A 497 12.97 -8.03 -12.92
N TYR A 498 14.12 -7.52 -13.33
CA TYR A 498 14.85 -8.01 -14.51
C TYR A 498 15.48 -9.39 -14.33
N LYS A 499 15.66 -9.88 -13.09
CA LYS A 499 16.20 -11.23 -12.77
C LYS A 499 15.11 -12.31 -12.67
N GLN A 500 13.86 -12.00 -13.02
CA GLN A 500 12.76 -12.96 -13.02
C GLN A 500 12.86 -13.97 -14.17
N ARG A 501 13.39 -13.57 -15.34
CA ARG A 501 13.43 -14.38 -16.56
C ARG A 501 14.68 -14.15 -17.40
N GLY A 502 14.94 -15.05 -18.35
CA GLY A 502 16.05 -14.96 -19.29
C GLY A 502 17.43 -15.22 -18.65
N ILE A 503 18.48 -14.73 -19.30
CA ILE A 503 19.88 -14.99 -18.92
C ILE A 503 20.19 -14.48 -17.51
N GLU A 504 19.59 -13.38 -17.10
CA GLU A 504 19.79 -12.81 -15.76
C GLU A 504 19.17 -13.67 -14.66
N ALA A 505 18.05 -14.37 -14.95
CA ALA A 505 17.49 -15.36 -14.04
C ALA A 505 18.41 -16.58 -13.92
N GLU A 506 19.00 -17.07 -15.02
CA GLU A 506 19.97 -18.17 -14.97
C GLU A 506 21.20 -17.82 -14.13
N LYS A 507 21.77 -16.62 -14.33
CA LYS A 507 22.89 -16.11 -13.53
C LYS A 507 22.54 -15.99 -12.04
N ALA A 508 21.31 -15.55 -11.74
CA ALA A 508 20.81 -15.43 -10.38
C ALA A 508 20.33 -16.77 -9.77
N ASN A 509 20.34 -17.86 -10.55
CA ASN A 509 19.79 -19.17 -10.19
C ASN A 509 18.28 -19.13 -9.89
N ASN A 510 17.51 -18.32 -10.62
CA ASN A 510 16.12 -18.00 -10.35
C ASN A 510 15.15 -18.52 -11.43
N VAL A 511 15.37 -19.75 -11.92
CA VAL A 511 14.61 -20.33 -13.05
C VAL A 511 13.59 -21.35 -12.53
N PHE A 512 12.31 -21.03 -12.71
CA PHE A 512 11.19 -21.90 -12.32
C PHE A 512 10.69 -22.75 -13.49
N PHE A 513 9.78 -23.68 -13.19
CA PHE A 513 9.13 -24.48 -14.19
C PHE A 513 8.39 -23.61 -15.23
N HIS A 514 8.60 -23.90 -16.52
CA HIS A 514 8.22 -23.03 -17.63
C HIS A 514 6.72 -22.70 -17.70
N LEU A 515 5.83 -23.64 -17.32
CA LEU A 515 4.37 -23.42 -17.32
C LEU A 515 3.90 -22.40 -16.28
N CYS A 516 4.74 -22.04 -15.30
CA CYS A 516 4.40 -21.03 -14.30
C CYS A 516 4.53 -19.59 -14.83
N TYR A 517 5.20 -19.39 -15.97
CA TYR A 517 5.43 -18.07 -16.54
C TYR A 517 4.26 -17.61 -17.42
N GLU A 518 4.01 -16.29 -17.40
CA GLU A 518 3.04 -15.65 -18.27
C GLU A 518 3.40 -15.86 -19.75
N GLY A 519 2.39 -16.20 -20.55
CA GLY A 519 2.53 -16.40 -22.00
C GLY A 519 3.12 -17.76 -22.40
N ALA A 520 3.44 -18.64 -21.44
CA ALA A 520 3.96 -19.98 -21.74
C ALA A 520 2.91 -20.90 -22.38
N VAL A 521 1.63 -20.71 -22.04
CA VAL A 521 0.50 -21.45 -22.58
C VAL A 521 -0.63 -20.49 -22.90
N ASP A 522 -1.14 -20.55 -24.13
CA ASP A 522 -2.40 -19.92 -24.49
C ASP A 522 -3.51 -20.98 -24.49
N LEU A 523 -4.29 -21.02 -23.39
CA LEU A 523 -5.38 -21.96 -23.20
C LEU A 523 -6.43 -21.91 -24.34
N ASP A 524 -6.58 -20.78 -25.01
CA ASP A 524 -7.59 -20.60 -26.06
C ASP A 524 -7.15 -21.18 -27.41
N THR A 525 -5.86 -21.47 -27.59
CA THR A 525 -5.35 -22.17 -28.79
C THR A 525 -5.49 -23.69 -28.72
N ILE A 526 -5.66 -24.25 -27.52
CA ILE A 526 -5.69 -25.69 -27.27
C ILE A 526 -7.06 -26.25 -27.65
N ARG A 527 -7.08 -27.14 -28.65
CA ARG A 527 -8.30 -27.78 -29.15
C ARG A 527 -8.69 -29.03 -28.37
N ASP A 528 -7.72 -29.75 -27.82
CA ASP A 528 -8.01 -30.94 -27.01
C ASP A 528 -8.48 -30.51 -25.61
N ILE A 529 -9.66 -31.00 -25.26
CA ILE A 529 -10.35 -30.66 -24.00
C ILE A 529 -9.60 -31.28 -22.82
N ASN A 530 -9.03 -32.48 -22.99
CA ASN A 530 -8.29 -33.16 -21.93
C ASN A 530 -6.98 -32.42 -21.60
N GLU A 531 -6.22 -32.08 -22.64
CA GLU A 531 -4.99 -31.29 -22.52
C GLU A 531 -5.25 -29.92 -21.88
N ARG A 532 -6.27 -29.20 -22.36
CA ARG A 532 -6.68 -27.91 -21.79
C ARG A 532 -7.02 -28.03 -20.31
N HIS A 533 -7.81 -29.03 -19.94
CA HIS A 533 -8.20 -29.26 -18.55
C HIS A 533 -7.00 -29.60 -17.66
N GLY A 534 -6.07 -30.43 -18.15
CA GLY A 534 -4.85 -30.77 -17.42
C GLY A 534 -3.98 -29.54 -17.12
N LEU A 535 -3.83 -28.64 -18.10
CA LEU A 535 -3.08 -27.39 -17.93
C LEU A 535 -3.78 -26.41 -16.99
N GLU A 536 -5.10 -26.29 -17.05
CA GLU A 536 -5.88 -25.48 -16.11
C GLU A 536 -5.69 -25.95 -14.66
N ILE A 537 -5.76 -27.27 -14.40
CA ILE A 537 -5.48 -27.84 -13.08
C ILE A 537 -4.05 -27.52 -12.65
N GLN A 538 -3.08 -27.71 -13.53
CA GLN A 538 -1.68 -27.45 -13.21
C GLN A 538 -1.45 -25.98 -12.82
N ILE A 539 -2.04 -25.03 -13.55
CA ILE A 539 -1.98 -23.60 -13.22
C ILE A 539 -2.63 -23.31 -11.86
N MET A 540 -3.75 -23.99 -11.56
CA MET A 540 -4.46 -23.84 -10.29
C MET A 540 -3.71 -24.45 -9.10
N GLU A 541 -2.97 -25.54 -9.28
CA GLU A 541 -2.29 -26.23 -8.17
C GLU A 541 -0.89 -25.69 -7.89
N PHE A 542 -0.11 -25.42 -8.94
CA PHE A 542 1.33 -25.15 -8.81
C PHE A 542 1.68 -23.66 -8.67
N GLY A 543 0.68 -22.77 -8.72
CA GLY A 543 0.85 -21.32 -8.57
C GLY A 543 1.43 -20.65 -9.82
N GLN A 544 1.39 -19.31 -9.84
CA GLN A 544 1.76 -18.51 -11.02
C GLN A 544 2.89 -17.54 -10.68
N ILE A 545 3.85 -17.35 -11.58
CA ILE A 545 4.90 -16.32 -11.43
C ILE A 545 4.24 -14.92 -11.55
N PRO A 546 4.58 -13.93 -10.69
CA PRO A 546 4.02 -12.59 -10.81
C PRO A 546 4.35 -11.97 -12.17
N LYS A 547 3.53 -11.02 -12.63
CA LYS A 547 3.87 -10.26 -13.84
C LYS A 547 5.20 -9.54 -13.63
N GLN A 548 6.06 -9.55 -14.64
CA GLN A 548 7.30 -8.76 -14.58
C GLN A 548 6.92 -7.28 -14.67
N VAL A 549 7.19 -6.54 -13.59
CA VAL A 549 6.87 -5.11 -13.48
C VAL A 549 8.04 -4.27 -13.97
N PHE A 550 9.28 -4.69 -13.68
CA PHE A 550 10.48 -3.93 -14.01
C PHE A 550 11.41 -4.73 -14.93
N THR A 551 11.95 -4.08 -15.94
CA THR A 551 12.91 -4.65 -16.89
C THR A 551 14.35 -4.17 -16.67
N LEU A 552 14.51 -3.12 -15.87
CA LEU A 552 15.79 -2.58 -15.43
C LEU A 552 16.02 -2.91 -13.94
N PRO A 553 17.27 -2.81 -13.44
CA PRO A 553 17.58 -2.96 -12.02
C PRO A 553 16.73 -2.01 -11.17
N HIS A 554 16.09 -2.56 -10.14
CA HIS A 554 15.24 -1.79 -9.26
C HIS A 554 16.09 -0.78 -8.46
N PRO A 555 15.65 0.49 -8.36
CA PRO A 555 16.39 1.49 -7.61
C PRO A 555 16.54 1.10 -6.14
N LYS A 556 17.69 1.44 -5.55
CA LYS A 556 17.96 1.25 -4.12
C LYS A 556 17.22 2.30 -3.29
N ARG A 557 16.72 1.92 -2.11
CA ARG A 557 16.18 2.86 -1.12
C ARG A 557 17.33 3.65 -0.48
N THR A 558 17.21 4.96 -0.49
CA THR A 558 18.18 5.84 0.16
C THR A 558 17.87 5.80 1.65
N VAL A 559 18.70 5.11 2.43
CA VAL A 559 18.60 5.24 3.89
C VAL A 559 19.03 6.65 4.22
N SER A 560 18.09 7.41 4.75
CA SER A 560 18.30 8.75 5.26
C SER A 560 19.50 8.72 6.20
N ILE A 561 20.58 9.39 5.82
CA ILE A 561 21.71 9.66 6.73
C ILE A 561 21.20 10.42 7.97
N LEU A 562 20.06 11.12 7.87
CA LEU A 562 19.41 11.80 8.99
C LEU A 562 18.79 10.83 10.01
N ASP A 563 18.26 9.66 9.62
CA ASP A 563 17.68 8.73 10.60
C ASP A 563 18.73 8.10 11.51
N LYS A 564 19.93 7.81 10.96
CA LYS A 564 21.08 7.30 11.72
C LYS A 564 21.66 8.34 12.67
N LEU A 565 21.72 9.60 12.25
CA LEU A 565 22.16 10.70 13.12
C LEU A 565 21.14 10.95 14.24
N CYS A 566 19.83 10.87 13.96
CA CYS A 566 18.79 10.99 14.97
C CYS A 566 18.80 9.83 15.98
N THR A 567 18.98 8.57 15.55
CA THR A 567 19.02 7.44 16.48
C THR A 567 20.27 7.41 17.36
N GLU A 568 21.44 7.77 16.84
CA GLU A 568 22.66 7.90 17.66
C GLU A 568 22.55 9.07 18.65
N THR A 569 21.91 10.18 18.27
CA THR A 569 21.70 11.33 19.17
C THR A 569 20.63 11.06 20.24
N ILE A 570 19.58 10.28 19.91
CA ILE A 570 18.55 9.85 20.87
C ILE A 570 19.09 8.79 21.84
N LEU A 571 19.94 7.85 21.38
CA LEU A 571 20.61 6.89 22.28
C LEU A 571 21.67 7.54 23.16
N MET A 572 22.32 8.63 22.71
CA MET A 572 23.21 9.43 23.54
C MET A 572 22.46 10.23 24.61
N SER A 573 21.23 10.68 24.34
CA SER A 573 20.39 11.40 25.32
C SER A 573 19.70 10.49 26.33
N ILE A 574 19.42 9.22 25.99
CA ILE A 574 18.80 8.25 26.91
C ILE A 574 19.83 7.54 27.81
N LYS A 575 21.12 7.52 27.44
CA LYS A 575 22.19 6.91 28.27
C LYS A 575 22.90 7.89 29.21
N SER A 576 22.54 9.17 29.21
CA SER A 576 23.19 10.19 30.04
C SER A 576 22.25 10.77 31.11
N GLU A 577 21.53 9.91 31.82
CA GLU A 577 21.05 10.22 33.18
C GLU A 577 22.14 9.84 34.19
N THR A 578 23.28 10.53 34.13
CA THR A 578 24.19 10.66 35.27
C THR A 578 24.85 12.03 35.17
N GLU A 579 24.69 12.78 36.25
CA GLU A 579 25.11 14.16 36.51
C GLU A 579 26.56 14.47 36.05
N ASP A 580 26.82 15.74 35.72
CA ASP A 580 28.14 16.40 35.55
C ASP A 580 28.55 16.93 34.16
N ARG A 581 27.64 17.31 33.24
CA ARG A 581 28.05 18.00 31.98
C ARG A 581 27.14 19.11 31.45
N GLU A 582 26.66 20.02 32.30
CA GLU A 582 26.11 21.30 31.80
C GLU A 582 27.20 22.24 31.22
N ASP A 583 28.47 22.08 31.64
CA ASP A 583 29.54 23.02 31.26
C ASP A 583 30.27 22.73 29.94
N THR A 584 30.05 21.58 29.29
CA THR A 584 30.89 21.17 28.12
C THR A 584 30.26 21.44 26.76
N ILE A 585 28.94 21.64 26.66
CA ILE A 585 28.24 21.90 25.38
C ILE A 585 28.09 23.41 25.11
N GLN A 586 28.36 24.26 26.10
CA GLN A 586 28.15 25.71 26.04
C GLN A 586 29.24 26.54 25.34
N LYS A 587 30.28 25.95 24.71
CA LYS A 587 31.43 26.71 24.16
C LYS A 587 31.76 26.38 22.70
N ILE A 588 30.87 26.72 21.78
CA ILE A 588 31.17 26.73 20.33
C ILE A 588 30.95 28.13 19.71
N PHE A 589 30.04 28.94 20.29
CA PHE A 589 29.63 30.23 19.74
C PHE A 589 29.57 31.30 20.85
N GLU A 590 30.37 32.38 20.73
CA GLU A 590 30.22 33.60 21.51
C GLU A 590 30.01 34.81 20.56
N LEU A 591 29.01 35.64 20.86
CA LEU A 591 28.75 36.92 20.19
C LEU A 591 29.15 38.06 21.13
N HIS A 592 30.02 38.95 20.68
CA HIS A 592 30.39 40.15 21.42
C HIS A 592 29.74 41.38 20.78
N GLU A 593 29.04 42.18 21.59
CA GLU A 593 28.44 43.42 21.11
C GLU A 593 29.52 44.45 20.70
N LEU A 594 29.49 44.90 19.45
CA LEU A 594 30.40 45.93 18.94
C LEU A 594 29.78 47.33 18.99
N ILE A 595 28.57 47.46 18.43
CA ILE A 595 27.92 48.76 18.20
C ILE A 595 26.40 48.59 18.24
N ILE A 596 25.71 49.56 18.87
CA ILE A 596 24.25 49.70 18.81
C ILE A 596 23.89 50.97 18.04
N PHE A 597 22.98 50.85 17.07
CA PHE A 597 22.32 51.99 16.41
C PHE A 597 20.84 52.01 16.77
N GLN A 598 20.33 53.17 17.20
CA GLN A 598 18.90 53.37 17.47
C GLN A 598 18.43 54.65 16.78
N SER A 599 18.07 54.53 15.50
CA SER A 599 17.70 55.70 14.69
C SER A 599 16.34 55.59 13.99
N HIS A 600 15.74 54.41 13.93
CA HIS A 600 14.36 54.24 13.44
C HIS A 600 13.35 54.70 14.48
N LYS A 601 12.27 55.34 13.99
CA LYS A 601 11.17 55.77 14.86
C LYS A 601 10.25 54.61 15.22
N GLU A 602 10.20 53.59 14.36
CA GLU A 602 9.45 52.34 14.55
C GLU A 602 10.35 51.12 14.38
N SER A 603 9.79 49.91 14.47
CA SER A 603 10.56 48.67 14.40
C SER A 603 11.32 48.53 13.08
N VAL A 604 12.52 47.97 13.16
CA VAL A 604 13.32 47.62 11.99
C VAL A 604 12.65 46.43 11.29
N SER A 605 12.45 46.52 9.98
CA SER A 605 11.81 45.49 9.16
C SER A 605 12.81 44.65 8.39
N SER A 606 13.91 45.23 7.92
CA SER A 606 14.97 44.46 7.24
C SER A 606 16.34 45.14 7.38
N ILE A 607 17.40 44.35 7.37
CA ILE A 607 18.80 44.80 7.45
C ILE A 607 19.59 44.05 6.40
N THR A 608 20.50 44.74 5.72
CA THR A 608 21.43 44.11 4.77
C THR A 608 22.79 44.80 4.80
N VAL A 609 23.82 44.07 4.36
CA VAL A 609 25.20 44.55 4.26
C VAL A 609 25.69 44.34 2.82
N PRO A 610 26.24 45.38 2.17
CA PRO A 610 26.90 45.21 0.89
C PRO A 610 28.18 44.39 1.05
N ASP A 611 28.34 43.35 0.23
CA ASP A 611 29.50 42.46 0.25
C ASP A 611 30.71 43.15 -0.43
N LYS A 612 31.41 44.00 0.32
CA LYS A 612 32.66 44.68 -0.07
C LYS A 612 33.81 44.24 0.86
N GLU A 613 35.04 44.31 0.37
CA GLU A 613 36.26 43.91 1.11
C GLU A 613 36.42 44.60 2.48
N GLU A 614 35.85 45.80 2.68
CA GLU A 614 35.69 46.43 3.99
C GLU A 614 34.21 46.80 4.20
N ILE A 615 33.61 46.44 5.35
CA ILE A 615 32.27 46.93 5.70
C ILE A 615 32.36 48.39 6.12
N ASP A 616 32.04 49.27 5.18
CA ASP A 616 31.92 50.69 5.46
C ASP A 616 30.50 51.13 5.76
N GLU A 617 29.49 50.36 5.32
CA GLU A 617 28.09 50.77 5.33
C GLU A 617 27.14 49.61 5.71
N VAL A 618 26.17 49.87 6.59
CA VAL A 618 25.03 49.00 6.92
C VAL A 618 23.76 49.66 6.42
N ILE A 619 22.88 48.89 5.79
CA ILE A 619 21.60 49.37 5.28
C ILE A 619 20.48 48.77 6.13
N SER A 620 19.59 49.60 6.65
CA SER A 620 18.36 49.12 7.30
C SER A 620 17.14 49.83 6.77
N VAL A 621 16.02 49.13 6.84
CA VAL A 621 14.69 49.67 6.56
C VAL A 621 13.82 49.42 7.77
N GLY A 622 13.01 50.42 8.12
CA GLY A 622 12.04 50.33 9.20
C GLY A 622 10.62 50.51 8.70
N GLN A 623 9.66 50.18 9.56
CA GLN A 623 8.24 50.47 9.32
C GLN A 623 7.93 51.98 9.21
N ASP A 624 8.92 52.85 9.51
CA ASP A 624 8.85 54.28 9.24
C ASP A 624 8.99 54.63 7.74
N GLY A 625 9.09 53.64 6.85
CA GLY A 625 9.20 53.81 5.39
C GLY A 625 10.57 54.36 4.95
N MET A 626 11.50 54.53 5.88
CA MET A 626 12.82 55.12 5.61
C MET A 626 13.87 54.05 5.48
N LEU A 627 14.74 54.19 4.48
CA LEU A 627 15.99 53.44 4.39
C LEU A 627 17.12 54.28 4.96
N LYS A 628 17.87 53.70 5.90
CA LYS A 628 18.96 54.37 6.61
C LYS A 628 20.26 53.65 6.35
N LEU A 629 21.28 54.43 6.01
CA LEU A 629 22.66 53.99 5.81
C LEU A 629 23.50 54.41 7.01
N TYR A 630 24.16 53.46 7.66
CA TYR A 630 25.06 53.70 8.78
C TYR A 630 26.48 53.40 8.37
N SER A 631 27.43 54.23 8.78
CA SER A 631 28.84 53.87 8.63
C SER A 631 29.36 53.20 9.89
N ILE A 632 29.90 51.98 9.75
CA ILE A 632 30.53 51.25 10.87
C ILE A 632 31.78 51.99 11.34
N LYS A 633 32.64 52.47 10.42
CA LYS A 633 33.86 53.23 10.72
C LYS A 633 33.60 54.49 11.54
N ASN A 634 32.56 55.25 11.19
CA ASN A 634 32.25 56.53 11.83
C ASN A 634 31.24 56.41 12.98
N LYS A 635 30.71 55.21 13.26
CA LYS A 635 29.65 54.93 14.25
C LYS A 635 28.46 55.91 14.17
N LYS A 636 28.14 56.38 12.97
CA LYS A 636 27.11 57.40 12.74
C LYS A 636 26.26 57.08 11.51
N LEU A 637 25.01 57.50 11.56
CA LEU A 637 24.11 57.53 10.42
C LEU A 637 24.69 58.46 9.35
N THR A 638 24.92 57.94 8.14
CA THR A 638 25.49 58.71 7.03
C THR A 638 24.40 59.31 6.15
N ARG A 639 23.39 58.51 5.77
CA ARG A 639 22.31 58.97 4.88
C ARG A 639 20.96 58.38 5.29
N ILE A 640 19.93 59.19 5.11
CA ILE A 640 18.54 58.74 5.11
C ILE A 640 18.06 58.87 3.67
N ILE A 641 17.57 57.77 3.13
CA ILE A 641 16.96 57.69 1.81
C ILE A 641 15.48 57.42 2.04
N ASP A 642 14.64 58.31 1.53
CA ASP A 642 13.20 58.08 1.50
C ASP A 642 12.96 56.99 0.44
N VAL A 643 12.54 55.79 0.86
CA VAL A 643 12.31 54.71 -0.10
C VAL A 643 10.93 54.87 -0.71
N LEU A 644 11.00 55.44 -1.91
CA LEU A 644 10.22 55.16 -3.12
C LEU A 644 8.70 55.36 -3.01
N GLN A 645 8.19 56.41 -3.69
CA GLN A 645 6.81 56.59 -4.16
C GLN A 645 6.34 55.48 -5.15
N GLY A 646 6.86 54.26 -5.01
CA GLY A 646 6.64 53.16 -5.94
C GLY A 646 5.65 52.12 -5.44
N HIS A 647 5.47 51.96 -4.13
CA HIS A 647 4.50 51.03 -3.53
C HIS A 647 3.36 51.81 -2.89
N GLU A 648 2.17 51.21 -2.88
CA GLU A 648 0.96 51.83 -2.29
C GLU A 648 0.85 51.60 -0.78
N ASP A 649 1.62 50.64 -0.25
CA ASP A 649 1.67 50.28 1.17
C ASP A 649 3.12 50.03 1.65
N ALA A 650 3.29 49.75 2.94
CA ALA A 650 4.58 49.55 3.60
C ALA A 650 5.43 48.44 2.94
N VAL A 651 6.70 48.76 2.72
CA VAL A 651 7.70 47.80 2.23
C VAL A 651 8.04 46.83 3.36
N SER A 652 7.74 45.54 3.14
CA SER A 652 7.89 44.47 4.13
C SER A 652 9.27 43.84 4.11
N CYS A 653 9.85 43.66 2.93
CA CYS A 653 11.13 42.99 2.73
C CYS A 653 11.90 43.54 1.54
N LEU A 654 13.23 43.41 1.58
CA LEU A 654 14.14 43.86 0.54
C LEU A 654 15.19 42.81 0.24
N ALA A 655 15.55 42.68 -1.03
CA ALA A 655 16.70 41.90 -1.47
C ALA A 655 17.54 42.72 -2.46
N LEU A 656 18.86 42.58 -2.37
CA LEU A 656 19.83 43.31 -3.19
C LEU A 656 20.65 42.31 -4.00
N SER A 657 20.75 42.52 -5.31
CA SER A 657 21.73 41.86 -6.17
C SER A 657 22.73 42.88 -6.66
N ILE A 658 23.99 42.69 -6.26
CA ILE A 658 25.09 43.60 -6.59
C ILE A 658 25.57 43.34 -8.02
N THR A 659 25.58 42.08 -8.46
CA THR A 659 26.05 41.66 -9.78
C THR A 659 25.15 42.21 -10.88
N ARG A 660 23.83 42.07 -10.73
CA ARG A 660 22.84 42.63 -11.68
C ARG A 660 22.57 44.12 -11.44
N GLN A 661 23.08 44.68 -10.34
CA GLN A 661 22.81 46.04 -9.87
C GLN A 661 21.30 46.30 -9.78
N ILE A 662 20.56 45.43 -9.08
CA ILE A 662 19.11 45.55 -8.91
C ILE A 662 18.71 45.46 -7.44
N ILE A 663 17.62 46.15 -7.10
CA ILE A 663 16.96 46.08 -5.80
C ILE A 663 15.58 45.50 -6.02
N ILE A 664 15.19 44.54 -5.18
CA ILE A 664 13.85 43.94 -5.17
C ILE A 664 13.17 44.36 -3.88
N SER A 665 11.99 44.99 -3.99
CA SER A 665 11.17 45.39 -2.86
C SER A 665 9.84 44.64 -2.86
N GLY A 666 9.53 43.97 -1.75
CA GLY A 666 8.22 43.38 -1.50
C GLY A 666 7.40 44.31 -0.61
N SER A 667 6.11 44.43 -0.89
CA SER A 667 5.19 45.27 -0.13
C SER A 667 3.90 44.54 0.23
N TRP A 668 3.20 45.11 1.19
CA TRP A 668 1.84 44.74 1.58
C TRP A 668 0.77 45.15 0.57
N ASP A 669 1.13 45.86 -0.50
CA ASP A 669 0.26 46.11 -1.65
C ASP A 669 0.08 44.89 -2.58
N CYS A 670 0.48 43.70 -2.12
CA CYS A 670 0.51 42.43 -2.86
C CYS A 670 1.46 42.40 -4.07
N THR A 671 2.42 43.32 -4.15
CA THR A 671 3.39 43.36 -5.25
C THR A 671 4.83 43.24 -4.76
N ALA A 672 5.67 42.60 -5.58
CA ALA A 672 7.11 42.73 -5.50
C ALA A 672 7.63 43.46 -6.75
N LYS A 673 8.39 44.54 -6.57
CA LYS A 673 8.91 45.38 -7.65
C LYS A 673 10.42 45.28 -7.74
N ILE A 674 10.92 45.20 -8.97
CA ILE A 674 12.35 45.13 -9.27
C ILE A 674 12.80 46.46 -9.87
N TRP A 675 13.87 47.01 -9.31
CA TRP A 675 14.41 48.33 -9.65
C TRP A 675 15.85 48.19 -10.09
N LYS A 676 16.24 48.92 -11.14
CA LYS A 676 17.64 49.01 -11.57
C LYS A 676 18.38 50.05 -10.71
N CYS A 677 19.49 49.64 -10.11
CA CYS A 677 20.35 50.47 -9.27
C CYS A 677 21.58 50.93 -10.07
N TYR A 678 21.93 52.22 -10.02
CA TYR A 678 23.21 52.74 -10.51
C TYR A 678 24.03 53.30 -9.34
N THR A 679 25.33 53.05 -9.31
CA THR A 679 26.21 53.47 -8.20
C THR A 679 26.73 54.91 -8.35
N SER A 680 26.57 55.66 -7.26
CA SER A 680 27.22 56.92 -6.83
C SER A 680 26.81 58.24 -7.49
N GLY A 681 26.25 59.15 -6.67
CA GLY A 681 26.54 60.58 -6.80
C GLY A 681 25.40 61.53 -6.47
N THR A 682 24.23 61.39 -7.08
CA THR A 682 23.16 62.39 -6.91
C THR A 682 21.78 61.76 -7.05
N LYS A 683 20.91 62.03 -6.06
CA LYS A 683 19.46 61.75 -5.97
C LYS A 683 18.91 60.66 -6.92
N ILE A 684 18.55 59.51 -6.33
CA ILE A 684 17.70 58.51 -6.98
C ILE A 684 16.41 59.23 -7.44
N LYS A 685 16.22 59.36 -8.76
CA LYS A 685 14.93 59.82 -9.31
C LYS A 685 14.00 58.60 -9.37
N PRO A 686 12.82 58.64 -8.74
CA PRO A 686 12.01 57.44 -8.49
C PRO A 686 11.29 56.85 -9.72
N ALA A 687 11.29 57.48 -10.89
CA ALA A 687 10.40 57.11 -12.00
C ALA A 687 11.07 56.45 -13.23
N GLU A 688 12.39 56.51 -13.42
CA GLU A 688 13.04 56.05 -14.68
C GLU A 688 13.65 54.64 -14.61
N TYR A 689 13.52 53.90 -13.50
CA TYR A 689 14.33 52.69 -13.24
C TYR A 689 13.56 51.44 -12.79
N PHE A 690 12.24 51.41 -12.95
CA PHE A 690 11.41 50.22 -12.71
C PHE A 690 11.60 49.20 -13.85
N ILE A 691 11.86 47.93 -13.50
CA ILE A 691 12.07 46.85 -14.48
C ILE A 691 10.78 46.05 -14.65
N VAL A 692 10.27 45.47 -13.56
CA VAL A 692 9.14 44.54 -13.58
C VAL A 692 8.43 44.55 -12.23
N GLN A 693 7.12 44.27 -12.27
CA GLN A 693 6.26 44.04 -11.12
C GLN A 693 5.82 42.58 -11.14
N LEU A 694 5.94 41.93 -9.99
CA LEU A 694 5.54 40.56 -9.73
C LEU A 694 4.31 40.61 -8.83
N ASP A 695 3.18 40.21 -9.37
CA ASP A 695 1.90 40.25 -8.68
C ASP A 695 1.68 38.98 -7.85
N HIS A 696 1.10 39.14 -6.66
CA HIS A 696 0.76 38.07 -5.73
C HIS A 696 -0.71 38.20 -5.32
N ASP A 697 -1.33 37.09 -4.93
CA ASP A 697 -2.73 37.09 -4.46
C ASP A 697 -2.89 37.65 -3.05
N SER A 698 -1.79 37.80 -2.31
CA SER A 698 -1.76 38.21 -0.91
C SER A 698 -0.49 39.01 -0.60
N LYS A 699 -0.45 39.61 0.60
CA LYS A 699 0.65 40.52 0.99
C LYS A 699 1.98 39.78 0.98
N VAL A 700 3.00 40.39 0.37
CA VAL A 700 4.35 39.82 0.34
C VAL A 700 5.01 40.08 1.68
N THR A 701 5.52 39.04 2.33
CA THR A 701 6.10 39.13 3.69
C THR A 701 7.61 39.01 3.69
N CYS A 702 8.17 38.17 2.82
CA CYS A 702 9.61 37.95 2.71
C CYS A 702 10.03 37.61 1.27
N ILE A 703 11.26 37.97 0.93
CA ILE A 703 11.88 37.74 -0.38
C ILE A 703 13.32 37.27 -0.18
N ASN A 704 13.78 36.34 -1.02
CA ASN A 704 15.16 35.90 -1.05
C ASN A 704 15.64 35.62 -2.49
N ILE A 705 16.92 35.86 -2.77
CA ILE A 705 17.55 35.61 -4.08
C ILE A 705 18.52 34.42 -3.92
N SER A 706 18.56 33.53 -4.92
CA SER A 706 19.51 32.42 -4.94
C SER A 706 20.96 32.92 -5.10
N ARG A 707 21.93 32.15 -4.62
CA ARG A 707 23.35 32.56 -4.63
C ARG A 707 23.92 32.73 -6.05
N ASP A 708 23.45 31.94 -7.00
CA ASP A 708 23.77 32.04 -8.43
C ASP A 708 22.97 33.15 -9.14
N GLU A 709 22.09 33.85 -8.42
CA GLU A 709 21.19 34.91 -8.89
C GLU A 709 20.33 34.51 -10.09
N THR A 710 20.01 33.22 -10.24
CA THR A 710 19.14 32.70 -11.31
C THR A 710 17.67 32.63 -10.88
N LEU A 711 17.42 32.54 -9.57
CA LEU A 711 16.11 32.34 -8.99
C LEU A 711 15.80 33.36 -7.90
N LEU A 712 14.51 33.66 -7.76
CA LEU A 712 13.94 34.56 -6.76
C LEU A 712 12.76 33.87 -6.10
N VAL A 713 12.67 33.94 -4.78
CA VAL A 713 11.55 33.40 -4.02
C VAL A 713 10.86 34.51 -3.25
N SER A 714 9.53 34.52 -3.27
CA SER A 714 8.68 35.41 -2.50
C SER A 714 7.61 34.63 -1.74
N GLY A 715 7.31 35.08 -0.52
CA GLY A 715 6.41 34.42 0.40
C GLY A 715 5.29 35.35 0.82
N THR A 716 4.11 34.78 1.06
CA THR A 716 2.89 35.55 1.32
C THR A 716 2.32 35.37 2.72
N GLU A 717 1.38 36.23 3.08
CA GLU A 717 0.60 36.16 4.34
C GLU A 717 -0.29 34.90 4.42
N ASP A 718 -0.67 34.29 3.29
CA ASP A 718 -1.53 33.09 3.26
C ASP A 718 -0.76 31.75 3.27
N GLY A 719 0.57 31.79 3.42
CA GLY A 719 1.40 30.59 3.50
C GLY A 719 1.87 30.02 2.16
N GLU A 720 1.79 30.82 1.09
CA GLU A 720 2.22 30.42 -0.25
C GLU A 720 3.61 30.96 -0.58
N ILE A 721 4.36 30.14 -1.32
CA ILE A 721 5.70 30.43 -1.81
C ILE A 721 5.67 30.46 -3.33
N PHE A 722 6.18 31.53 -3.92
CA PHE A 722 6.29 31.75 -5.35
C PHE A 722 7.77 31.71 -5.75
N LEU A 723 8.11 30.86 -6.72
CA LEU A 723 9.45 30.80 -7.30
C LEU A 723 9.44 31.48 -8.67
N TRP A 724 10.31 32.46 -8.85
CA TRP A 724 10.47 33.26 -10.05
C TRP A 724 11.84 33.02 -10.67
N ASN A 725 11.89 33.04 -12.01
CA ASN A 725 13.14 33.03 -12.75
C ASN A 725 13.67 34.46 -12.91
N MET A 726 14.92 34.74 -12.52
CA MET A 726 15.48 36.09 -12.54
C MET A 726 15.93 36.59 -13.92
N ASP A 727 16.04 35.71 -14.92
CA ASP A 727 16.41 36.10 -16.28
C ASP A 727 15.19 36.52 -17.11
N THR A 728 14.05 35.88 -16.87
CA THR A 728 12.80 36.12 -17.61
C THR A 728 11.72 36.81 -16.78
N TYR A 729 11.87 36.85 -15.45
CA TYR A 729 10.87 37.32 -14.48
C TYR A 729 9.53 36.58 -14.53
N ASN A 730 9.52 35.38 -15.09
CA ASN A 730 8.34 34.53 -15.13
C ASN A 730 8.22 33.67 -13.87
N LEU A 731 6.98 33.42 -13.45
CA LEU A 731 6.65 32.47 -12.40
C LEU A 731 6.97 31.05 -12.86
N GLN A 732 7.76 30.30 -12.09
CA GLN A 732 8.03 28.89 -12.34
C GLN A 732 7.00 27.99 -11.65
N PHE A 733 6.75 28.22 -10.36
CA PHE A 733 5.71 27.50 -9.62
C PHE A 733 5.24 28.28 -8.38
N THR A 734 4.08 27.87 -7.88
CA THR A 734 3.52 28.27 -6.58
C THR A 734 3.27 27.03 -5.73
N VAL A 735 3.72 27.06 -4.47
CA VAL A 735 3.52 25.97 -3.49
C VAL A 735 2.94 26.52 -2.22
N LYS A 736 1.88 25.89 -1.71
CA LYS A 736 1.35 26.16 -0.38
C LYS A 736 2.22 25.44 0.67
N ALA A 737 3.11 26.18 1.30
CA ALA A 737 4.09 25.66 2.25
C ALA A 737 3.54 25.60 3.68
N HIS A 738 2.73 26.60 4.03
CA HIS A 738 2.19 26.80 5.38
C HIS A 738 0.70 27.12 5.30
N SER A 739 -0.01 26.98 6.42
CA SER A 739 -1.42 27.39 6.56
C SER A 739 -1.59 28.81 7.09
N CYS A 740 -0.48 29.45 7.46
CA CYS A 740 -0.41 30.74 8.12
C CYS A 740 0.66 31.61 7.44
N LYS A 741 0.79 32.85 7.93
CA LYS A 741 1.78 33.82 7.47
C LYS A 741 3.21 33.28 7.48
N ILE A 742 3.88 33.38 6.34
CA ILE A 742 5.32 33.11 6.24
C ILE A 742 6.07 34.31 6.80
N ASN A 743 6.95 34.07 7.77
CA ASN A 743 7.75 35.11 8.40
C ASN A 743 9.05 35.39 7.64
N SER A 744 9.78 34.33 7.26
CA SER A 744 11.04 34.45 6.51
C SER A 744 11.35 33.20 5.71
N MET A 745 12.16 33.36 4.66
CA MET A 745 12.63 32.26 3.82
C MET A 745 14.06 32.48 3.33
N VAL A 746 14.77 31.38 3.06
CA VAL A 746 16.13 31.42 2.52
C VAL A 746 16.40 30.24 1.60
N PHE A 747 17.18 30.45 0.54
CA PHE A 747 17.71 29.35 -0.27
C PHE A 747 18.82 28.61 0.45
N ASP A 748 18.94 27.31 0.20
CA ASP A 748 20.13 26.53 0.56
C ASP A 748 21.39 27.02 -0.20
N GLN A 749 22.58 26.68 0.29
CA GLN A 749 23.85 27.15 -0.28
C GLN A 749 24.07 26.73 -1.73
N GLU A 750 23.49 25.60 -2.14
CA GLU A 750 23.52 25.09 -3.51
C GLU A 750 22.31 25.55 -4.35
N GLY A 751 21.37 26.30 -3.79
CA GLY A 751 20.15 26.75 -4.49
C GLY A 751 19.13 25.65 -4.81
N ARG A 752 19.32 24.44 -4.27
CA ARG A 752 18.45 23.28 -4.54
C ARG A 752 17.19 23.24 -3.69
N SER A 753 17.23 23.83 -2.50
CA SER A 753 16.11 23.81 -1.55
C SER A 753 15.80 25.20 -1.03
N ILE A 754 14.55 25.42 -0.63
CA ILE A 754 14.05 26.63 0.03
C ILE A 754 13.68 26.24 1.45
N ILE A 755 14.20 26.97 2.43
CA ILE A 755 13.82 26.84 3.84
C ILE A 755 12.88 27.99 4.17
N SER A 756 11.71 27.67 4.71
CA SER A 756 10.67 28.63 5.06
C SER A 756 10.26 28.49 6.52
N CYS A 757 9.94 29.61 7.16
CA CYS A 757 9.46 29.66 8.53
C CYS A 757 8.16 30.47 8.61
N ALA A 758 7.24 30.05 9.47
CA ALA A 758 5.91 30.65 9.58
C ALA A 758 5.45 30.80 11.04
N GLU A 759 4.35 31.55 11.21
CA GLU A 759 3.71 31.85 12.49
C GLU A 759 3.18 30.58 13.21
N ASP A 760 2.96 29.49 12.49
CA ASP A 760 2.57 28.18 13.03
C ASP A 760 3.73 27.47 13.79
N LYS A 761 4.87 28.15 13.95
CA LYS A 761 6.11 27.65 14.59
C LYS A 761 6.76 26.50 13.83
N VAL A 762 6.49 26.37 12.54
CA VAL A 762 7.05 25.31 11.70
C VAL A 762 8.15 25.84 10.80
N LEU A 763 9.23 25.07 10.69
CA LEU A 763 10.20 25.16 9.60
C LEU A 763 9.87 24.11 8.55
N ASN A 764 9.78 24.54 7.29
CA ASN A 764 9.51 23.68 6.16
C ASN A 764 10.60 23.84 5.10
N ILE A 765 11.13 22.72 4.60
CA ILE A 765 12.13 22.67 3.52
C ILE A 765 11.43 22.15 2.27
N ILE A 766 11.58 22.87 1.17
CA ILE A 766 10.97 22.55 -0.13
C ILE A 766 12.06 22.42 -1.16
N ASP A 767 12.02 21.37 -1.97
CA ASP A 767 12.94 21.21 -3.09
C ASP A 767 12.47 22.06 -4.28
N VAL A 768 13.39 22.87 -4.80
CA VAL A 768 13.18 23.82 -5.91
C VAL A 768 12.84 23.09 -7.21
N HIS A 769 13.41 21.91 -7.46
CA HIS A 769 13.21 21.22 -8.75
C HIS A 769 11.87 20.49 -8.81
N THR A 770 11.45 19.91 -7.69
CA THR A 770 10.26 19.07 -7.62
C THR A 770 9.04 19.79 -7.07
N SER A 771 9.23 20.98 -6.48
CA SER A 771 8.18 21.75 -5.77
C SER A 771 7.54 20.99 -4.60
N THR A 772 8.22 19.96 -4.08
CA THR A 772 7.70 19.11 -2.99
C THR A 772 8.30 19.50 -1.64
N GLN A 773 7.48 19.41 -0.59
CA GLN A 773 7.92 19.58 0.79
C GLN A 773 8.75 18.35 1.18
N THR A 774 10.03 18.56 1.49
CA THR A 774 10.99 17.51 1.83
C THR A 774 11.09 17.28 3.34
N TYR A 775 10.97 18.34 4.15
CA TYR A 775 11.17 18.25 5.60
C TYR A 775 10.32 19.27 6.35
N ARG A 776 9.70 18.86 7.46
CA ARG A 776 8.88 19.70 8.32
C ARG A 776 9.23 19.47 9.80
N THR A 777 9.56 20.53 10.54
CA THR A 777 9.84 20.45 11.98
C THR A 777 9.19 21.61 12.74
N SER A 778 8.83 21.40 14.00
CA SER A 778 8.21 22.40 14.88
C SER A 778 9.23 22.94 15.89
N ILE A 779 9.32 24.27 16.04
CA ILE A 779 10.15 24.94 17.04
C ILE A 779 9.29 25.39 18.23
N GLU A 780 9.89 25.49 19.43
CA GLU A 780 9.20 25.95 20.65
C GLU A 780 8.67 27.39 20.54
N HIS A 781 9.48 28.27 19.94
CA HIS A 781 9.17 29.68 19.75
C HIS A 781 8.99 30.02 18.27
N GLU A 782 8.16 31.02 18.02
CA GLU A 782 7.86 31.47 16.66
C GLU A 782 9.13 32.00 15.96
N PRO A 783 9.56 31.39 14.85
CA PRO A 783 10.68 31.87 14.05
C PRO A 783 10.24 33.08 13.22
N LEU A 784 10.99 34.17 13.31
CA LEU A 784 10.72 35.42 12.61
C LEU A 784 11.66 35.67 11.43
N THR A 785 12.93 35.28 11.55
CA THR A 785 13.94 35.53 10.51
C THR A 785 14.93 34.38 10.37
N LEU A 786 15.42 34.15 9.14
CA LEU A 786 16.36 33.07 8.80
C LEU A 786 17.57 33.60 8.04
N VAL A 787 18.79 33.23 8.44
CA VAL A 787 20.02 33.55 7.67
C VAL A 787 21.03 32.43 7.77
N TRP A 788 21.75 32.19 6.67
CA TRP A 788 22.89 31.28 6.64
C TRP A 788 24.17 31.89 7.16
N PHE A 789 24.88 31.13 7.99
CA PHE A 789 26.24 31.39 8.40
C PHE A 789 27.09 30.13 8.27
N ASP A 790 27.99 30.10 7.29
CA ASP A 790 28.76 28.91 6.92
C ASP A 790 27.90 27.64 6.85
N THR A 791 28.05 26.67 7.73
CA THR A 791 27.24 25.43 7.75
C THR A 791 26.02 25.52 8.68
N PHE A 792 25.79 26.65 9.32
CA PHE A 792 24.75 26.86 10.31
C PHE A 792 23.64 27.76 9.79
N LEU A 793 22.41 27.44 10.20
CA LEU A 793 21.23 28.27 9.97
C LEU A 793 20.93 29.02 11.27
N LEU A 794 20.95 30.35 11.23
CA LEU A 794 20.58 31.20 12.33
C LEU A 794 19.10 31.56 12.23
N VAL A 795 18.35 31.31 13.30
CA VAL A 795 16.91 31.54 13.38
C VAL A 795 16.63 32.55 14.50
N GLY A 796 16.14 33.74 14.15
CA GLY A 796 15.70 34.73 15.13
C GLY A 796 14.27 34.43 15.58
N ASP A 797 14.02 34.44 16.90
CA ASP A 797 12.70 34.17 17.48
C ASP A 797 11.96 35.42 17.98
N ASN A 798 10.69 35.24 18.35
CA ASN A 798 9.84 36.29 18.91
C ASN A 798 10.24 36.73 20.34
N ASN A 799 11.05 35.92 21.04
CA ASN A 799 11.52 36.22 22.39
C ASN A 799 12.85 37.00 22.42
N GLY A 800 13.40 37.34 21.25
CA GLY A 800 14.62 38.11 21.15
C GLY A 800 15.90 37.29 21.17
N ASN A 801 15.81 35.98 20.89
CA ASN A 801 16.95 35.08 20.83
C ASN A 801 17.28 34.66 19.41
N ILE A 802 18.58 34.41 19.17
CA ILE A 802 19.08 33.71 18.00
C ILE A 802 19.30 32.25 18.36
N ASN A 803 18.62 31.36 17.64
CA ASN A 803 18.79 29.92 17.72
C ASN A 803 19.71 29.45 16.58
N VAL A 804 20.79 28.76 16.91
CA VAL A 804 21.77 28.24 15.94
C VAL A 804 21.44 26.78 15.61
N TRP A 805 21.21 26.50 14.33
CA TRP A 805 20.82 25.17 13.84
C TRP A 805 21.86 24.61 12.88
N ASN A 806 22.18 23.32 13.00
CA ASN A 806 22.98 22.60 12.00
C ASN A 806 22.06 22.03 10.91
N HIS A 807 22.18 22.48 9.67
CA HIS A 807 21.34 22.01 8.57
C HIS A 807 21.59 20.54 8.17
N GLN A 808 22.81 20.03 8.36
CA GLN A 808 23.16 18.65 7.96
C GLN A 808 22.50 17.61 8.88
N GLY A 809 22.15 18.01 10.11
CA GLY A 809 21.50 17.14 11.09
C GLY A 809 20.15 17.64 11.61
N ALA A 810 19.67 18.81 11.16
CA ALA A 810 18.51 19.51 11.73
C ALA A 810 18.54 19.62 13.28
N VAL A 811 19.74 19.79 13.85
CA VAL A 811 19.95 19.83 15.32
C VAL A 811 20.06 21.29 15.79
N PHE A 812 19.32 21.62 16.84
CA PHE A 812 19.50 22.85 17.61
C PHE A 812 20.79 22.78 18.43
N ILE A 813 21.66 23.79 18.29
CA ILE A 813 23.00 23.81 18.91
C ILE A 813 23.00 24.68 20.16
N SER A 814 22.55 25.93 19.99
CA SER A 814 22.62 26.95 21.05
C SER A 814 21.61 28.05 20.82
N GLN A 815 21.28 28.75 21.91
CA GLN A 815 20.43 29.93 21.91
C GLN A 815 21.19 31.08 22.55
N ILE A 816 21.16 32.24 21.90
CA ILE A 816 21.83 33.46 22.34
C ILE A 816 20.79 34.56 22.45
N HIS A 817 20.63 35.15 23.63
CA HIS A 817 19.73 36.27 23.84
C HIS A 817 20.36 37.57 23.33
N CYS A 818 19.65 38.29 22.46
CA CYS A 818 20.18 39.50 21.80
C CYS A 818 19.33 40.76 22.01
N HIS A 819 18.01 40.63 22.13
CA HIS A 819 17.09 41.78 22.21
C HIS A 819 16.00 41.57 23.27
N ASP A 820 15.52 42.66 23.88
CA ASP A 820 14.37 42.67 24.80
C ASP A 820 13.02 42.66 24.03
N GLY A 821 12.88 41.75 23.06
CA GLY A 821 11.73 41.65 22.16
C GLY A 821 12.07 41.01 20.81
N PRO A 822 11.08 40.84 19.90
CA PRO A 822 11.24 40.04 18.68
C PRO A 822 12.35 40.55 17.76
N ILE A 823 13.14 39.61 17.22
CA ILE A 823 14.14 39.87 16.19
C ILE A 823 13.44 39.81 14.83
N ASN A 824 13.21 40.97 14.23
CA ASN A 824 12.52 41.09 12.94
C ASN A 824 13.48 40.96 11.74
N ALA A 825 14.76 41.28 11.94
CA ALA A 825 15.75 41.28 10.87
C ALA A 825 17.07 40.69 11.36
N LEU A 826 17.64 39.82 10.54
CA LEU A 826 18.95 39.23 10.76
C LEU A 826 19.74 39.30 9.46
N SER A 827 21.03 39.60 9.54
CA SER A 827 21.95 39.57 8.39
C SER A 827 23.35 39.20 8.84
N VAL A 828 24.12 38.53 8.00
CA VAL A 828 25.47 38.08 8.34
C VAL A 828 26.47 38.45 7.24
N SER A 829 27.65 38.94 7.63
CA SER A 829 28.77 39.17 6.73
C SER A 829 29.87 38.14 6.96
N LYS A 830 30.09 37.27 5.97
CA LYS A 830 31.05 36.16 6.05
C LYS A 830 32.51 36.63 6.07
N GLN A 831 32.83 37.69 5.33
CA GLN A 831 34.23 38.15 5.19
C GLN A 831 34.77 38.82 6.45
N ASN A 832 33.88 39.43 7.25
CA ASN A 832 34.26 40.25 8.40
C ASN A 832 33.80 39.67 9.74
N ASN A 833 33.26 38.45 9.76
CA ASN A 833 32.82 37.78 10.99
C ASN A 833 31.81 38.59 11.83
N VAL A 834 30.88 39.29 11.16
CA VAL A 834 29.88 40.13 11.84
C VAL A 834 28.47 39.61 11.63
N VAL A 835 27.70 39.54 12.71
CA VAL A 835 26.24 39.28 12.69
C VAL A 835 25.52 40.58 13.04
N LEU A 836 24.45 40.90 12.30
CA LEU A 836 23.59 42.06 12.53
C LEU A 836 22.20 41.61 12.92
N THR A 837 21.69 42.16 14.01
CA THR A 837 20.31 41.93 14.47
C THR A 837 19.53 43.23 14.53
N GLY A 838 18.26 43.18 14.12
CA GLY A 838 17.30 44.26 14.20
C GLY A 838 16.08 43.82 14.97
N GLY A 839 15.81 44.47 16.09
CA GLY A 839 14.70 44.14 16.96
C GLY A 839 13.52 45.10 16.85
N LYS A 840 12.38 44.67 17.37
CA LYS A 840 11.22 45.55 17.63
C LYS A 840 11.52 46.66 18.65
N ASP A 841 12.56 46.48 19.46
CA ASP A 841 13.11 47.46 20.40
C ASP A 841 13.77 48.68 19.71
N ARG A 842 13.72 48.74 18.38
CA ARG A 842 14.26 49.83 17.52
C ARG A 842 15.78 49.89 17.51
N LYS A 843 16.45 48.88 18.08
CA LYS A 843 17.91 48.77 18.09
C LYS A 843 18.36 47.92 16.90
N ILE A 844 19.47 48.32 16.33
CA ILE A 844 20.27 47.53 15.40
C ILE A 844 21.58 47.24 16.12
N ILE A 845 21.89 45.98 16.36
CA ILE A 845 23.08 45.57 17.09
C ILE A 845 24.04 44.88 16.12
N VAL A 846 25.30 45.30 16.19
CA VAL A 846 26.42 44.72 15.45
C VAL A 846 27.19 43.82 16.39
N TRP A 847 27.28 42.54 16.07
CA TRP A 847 27.95 41.52 16.87
C TRP A 847 29.24 41.06 16.18
N ASP A 848 30.36 41.07 16.90
CA ASP A 848 31.59 40.37 16.52
C ASP A 848 31.44 38.90 16.87
N TYR A 849 31.73 38.02 15.90
CA TYR A 849 31.73 36.58 16.10
C TYR A 849 33.16 36.08 16.23
N LYS A 850 33.42 35.30 17.28
CA LYS A 850 34.66 34.52 17.43
C LYS A 850 34.34 33.03 17.46
N LYS A 851 34.94 32.30 16.53
CA LYS A 851 35.00 30.83 16.57
C LYS A 851 35.99 30.44 17.68
N MET A 852 35.53 29.78 18.75
CA MET A 852 36.42 29.24 19.79
C MET A 852 36.96 27.86 19.43
#